data_AF-A0A5N7ANB0-F1
#
_entry.id   AF-A0A5N7ANB0-F1
#
_cell.length_a   1.000
_cell.length_b   1.000
_cell.length_c   1.000
_cell.angle_alpha   90.00
_cell.angle_beta   90.00
_cell.angle_gamma   90.00
#
_symmetry.space_group_name_H-M   'P 1'
#
loop_
_entity.id
_entity.type
_entity.pdbx_description
1 polymer ?
#
loop_
_entity_poly.entity_id
_entity_poly.type
_entity_poly.pdbx_seq_one_letter_code
_entity_poly.pdbx_strand_id
1 'polypeptide(L)'
;MQEDSANFHPGHISRDTFQALLSCYPATLAAVTRRKATDRILLARSKRTKRSRPASPPEAGNAQLDEEQTKQVEAEVEAFRALDALRYEVLPGEVARRGFLEKEEVVSLVEWKLKHGVFRPTLLGMVKANQATTVQKSTSDAFQAATTTTTTTATSVQNKASKAGNGEPETAAEFPKTSLDALMNPLRGVGIATASLLLSVGTTMRDPEHEAPFYSDDTYLWLCLDTFPRIRRASQQNDQKSDPKSDPKSGQKLGKRKKKKKAGKGEINVKYNVAEYRLLWTAVRELRARLNEAESSAGAVSGADIEKVALVLRHIGDSGYLEEYGLVALDDDDDDDEVEGIHEAQVDPDTLTTTWHTLFYDTGLLGAHPTTRYESFDLAAPEPNIRAWDPRCEDKFVFLSPRGHFYPNPGPLILDNHGRLVWMESRFGMVMDFRVQTYRGVDYLTFWAGDDDGTRGLGAYYMLDNTYTITHKITPANNQPGDVHEFQLTETGTALLTIYEIRPFDLRSVDGPQDGWIYDGLFQEIDVATGQLLFEWRASDHYSINETYFPLSGKGTANSSAEAYDYFHINSVDKLDDGRYLVTSRYMHTVTCVGADGQVLWVLGGKRNMFSDLSGGAATGFLWQHNAKWVRGLGSQKEEEEEEVEGQREVITVFDNGANDHVRDADHSRGLMIEVDVGNWTARVQQVYPAPGGFSAHSQGNVQVLDESGNVFVGWGKAAAYTEFSAQGEVLCHTHWGPSMFFPLGWVKSYRAYKASWVGRPVDPPDVAVDEASATVFVSWNGATEVAGWLLQRVWNATETVFETVDYVPKTRFETAIAMHETDGLWRLVAVDFTGEKLGYTEVFDLAQSVCSP
;
A
#
# COMPACT_ATOMS: atom_id res chain seq x y z
N MET A 1 18.89 9.78 -40.58
CA MET A 1 18.45 10.77 -39.57
C MET A 1 17.55 9.99 -38.64
N GLN A 2 18.04 9.66 -37.44
CA GLN A 2 17.25 8.98 -36.41
C GLN A 2 16.13 9.93 -36.00
N GLU A 3 14.89 9.54 -36.25
CA GLU A 3 13.72 10.29 -35.79
C GLU A 3 13.46 9.90 -34.34
N ASP A 4 13.68 10.84 -33.42
CA ASP A 4 13.46 10.65 -31.99
C ASP A 4 12.01 10.24 -31.70
N SER A 5 11.88 9.09 -31.04
CA SER A 5 10.66 8.69 -30.37
C SER A 5 10.34 9.72 -29.28
N ALA A 6 9.14 10.28 -29.26
CA ALA A 6 8.72 11.18 -28.18
C ALA A 6 8.82 10.44 -26.83
N ASN A 7 9.58 11.02 -25.89
CA ASN A 7 9.83 10.47 -24.57
C ASN A 7 9.37 11.48 -23.52
N PHE A 8 8.55 11.05 -22.56
CA PHE A 8 7.97 11.93 -21.53
C PHE A 8 8.70 11.85 -20.18
N HIS A 9 9.73 11.00 -20.06
CA HIS A 9 10.53 10.89 -18.85
C HIS A 9 11.26 12.22 -18.56
N PRO A 10 11.18 12.78 -17.34
CA PRO A 10 11.79 14.07 -17.01
C PRO A 10 13.28 14.16 -17.33
N GLY A 11 14.03 13.06 -17.15
CA GLY A 11 15.45 12.97 -17.52
C GLY A 11 15.75 12.93 -19.03
N HIS A 12 14.75 12.63 -19.88
CA HIS A 12 14.96 12.35 -21.31
C HIS A 12 14.06 13.13 -22.26
N ILE A 13 13.03 13.84 -21.77
CA ILE A 13 12.13 14.62 -22.61
C ILE A 13 12.88 15.70 -23.37
N SER A 14 12.75 15.69 -24.69
CA SER A 14 13.37 16.69 -25.57
C SER A 14 12.64 18.02 -25.51
N ARG A 15 13.34 19.11 -25.81
CA ARG A 15 12.74 20.46 -25.81
C ARG A 15 11.61 20.59 -26.83
N ASP A 16 11.72 19.93 -27.97
CA ASP A 16 10.67 19.94 -29.00
C ASP A 16 9.42 19.18 -28.54
N THR A 17 9.59 18.02 -27.88
CA THR A 17 8.49 17.25 -27.27
C THR A 17 7.81 18.07 -26.18
N PHE A 18 8.59 18.72 -25.32
CA PHE A 18 8.08 19.59 -24.26
C PHE A 18 7.26 20.76 -24.84
N GLN A 19 7.76 21.44 -25.87
CA GLN A 19 7.06 22.55 -26.51
C GLN A 19 5.75 22.12 -27.19
N ALA A 20 5.75 20.95 -27.81
CA ALA A 20 4.57 20.35 -28.41
C ALA A 20 3.49 20.07 -27.35
N LEU A 21 3.85 19.45 -26.22
CA LEU A 21 2.94 19.23 -25.10
C LEU A 21 2.42 20.55 -24.53
N LEU A 22 3.29 21.54 -24.35
CA LEU A 22 2.92 22.86 -23.84
C LEU A 22 1.86 23.55 -24.73
N SER A 23 1.95 23.38 -26.05
CA SER A 23 0.98 23.95 -26.99
C SER A 23 -0.43 23.37 -26.86
N CYS A 24 -0.56 22.14 -26.32
CA CYS A 24 -1.84 21.46 -26.09
C CYS A 24 -2.55 21.93 -24.81
N TYR A 25 -1.89 22.72 -23.96
CA TYR A 25 -2.42 23.11 -22.66
C TYR A 25 -3.79 23.82 -22.71
N PRO A 26 -4.03 24.85 -23.58
CA PRO A 26 -5.31 25.56 -23.60
C PRO A 26 -6.49 24.67 -24.00
N ALA A 27 -6.25 23.72 -24.91
CA ALA A 27 -7.26 22.74 -25.33
C ALA A 27 -7.55 21.74 -24.20
N THR A 28 -6.50 21.24 -23.56
CA THR A 28 -6.58 20.31 -22.42
C THR A 28 -7.37 20.92 -21.26
N LEU A 29 -7.05 22.16 -20.88
CA LEU A 29 -7.73 22.88 -19.80
C LEU A 29 -9.24 22.99 -20.06
N ALA A 30 -9.62 23.35 -21.29
CA ALA A 30 -11.01 23.46 -21.68
C ALA A 30 -11.73 22.11 -21.69
N ALA A 31 -11.08 21.05 -22.21
CA ALA A 31 -11.63 19.70 -22.25
C ALA A 31 -11.87 19.13 -20.85
N VAL A 32 -10.87 19.21 -19.96
CA VAL A 32 -10.96 18.73 -18.58
C VAL A 32 -12.05 19.47 -17.79
N THR A 33 -12.13 20.80 -17.94
CA THR A 33 -13.13 21.63 -17.26
C THR A 33 -14.54 21.30 -17.73
N ARG A 34 -14.73 21.19 -19.04
CA ARG A 34 -16.01 20.80 -19.65
C ARG A 34 -16.48 19.44 -19.15
N ARG A 35 -15.57 18.45 -19.08
CA ARG A 35 -15.87 17.13 -18.53
C ARG A 35 -16.32 17.21 -17.07
N LYS A 36 -15.52 17.84 -16.20
CA LYS A 36 -15.84 17.98 -14.76
C LYS A 36 -17.20 18.67 -14.54
N ALA A 37 -17.50 19.74 -15.29
CA ALA A 37 -18.77 20.46 -15.19
C ALA A 37 -19.96 19.61 -15.68
N THR A 38 -19.79 18.91 -16.80
CA THR A 38 -20.80 18.00 -17.36
C THR A 38 -21.14 16.88 -16.39
N ASP A 39 -20.13 16.20 -15.83
CA ASP A 39 -20.30 15.12 -14.87
C ASP A 39 -21.08 15.58 -13.63
N ARG A 40 -20.75 16.77 -13.12
CA ARG A 40 -21.43 17.35 -11.95
C ARG A 40 -22.91 17.64 -12.23
N ILE A 41 -23.24 18.20 -13.39
CA ILE A 41 -24.64 18.48 -13.79
C ILE A 41 -25.44 17.18 -13.92
N LEU A 42 -24.85 16.16 -14.57
CA LEU A 42 -25.49 14.85 -14.73
C LEU A 42 -25.70 14.14 -13.39
N LEU A 43 -24.73 14.20 -12.46
CA LEU A 43 -24.84 13.64 -11.12
C LEU A 43 -25.92 14.32 -10.27
N ALA A 44 -26.04 15.65 -10.35
CA ALA A 44 -27.08 16.41 -9.66
C ALA A 44 -28.50 16.04 -10.14
N ARG A 45 -28.65 15.78 -11.45
CA ARG A 45 -29.91 15.29 -12.04
C ARG A 45 -30.32 13.96 -11.43
N SER A 46 -29.40 12.99 -11.37
CA SER A 46 -29.63 11.65 -10.81
C SER A 46 -30.09 11.69 -9.35
N LYS A 47 -29.47 12.54 -8.50
CA LYS A 47 -29.87 12.72 -7.09
C LYS A 47 -31.28 13.32 -6.93
N ARG A 48 -31.71 14.19 -7.85
CA ARG A 48 -33.03 14.84 -7.79
C ARG A 48 -34.16 13.87 -8.19
N THR A 49 -33.92 12.97 -9.14
CA THR A 49 -34.83 11.86 -9.50
C THR A 49 -34.98 10.81 -8.39
N LYS A 50 -33.94 10.55 -7.58
CA LYS A 50 -34.00 9.61 -6.44
C LYS A 50 -34.84 10.10 -5.24
N ARG A 51 -35.15 11.40 -5.16
CA ARG A 51 -35.95 11.99 -4.05
C ARG A 51 -37.46 11.91 -4.27
N SER A 52 -37.94 11.55 -5.47
CA SER A 52 -39.35 11.23 -5.75
C SER A 52 -39.57 9.71 -5.74
N ARG A 53 -40.56 9.18 -4.99
CA ARG A 53 -40.90 7.74 -4.94
C ARG A 53 -41.14 7.15 -6.35
N PRO A 54 -40.78 5.88 -6.60
CA PRO A 54 -40.69 5.35 -7.96
C PRO A 54 -42.04 4.88 -8.49
N ALA A 55 -42.38 5.31 -9.70
CA ALA A 55 -43.23 4.56 -10.61
C ALA A 55 -42.37 4.19 -11.83
N SER A 56 -42.07 2.89 -11.95
CA SER A 56 -41.39 2.18 -13.05
C SER A 56 -39.91 2.55 -13.34
N PRO A 57 -39.06 1.59 -13.73
CA PRO A 57 -37.68 1.88 -14.13
C PRO A 57 -37.67 2.57 -15.50
N PRO A 58 -36.95 3.70 -15.70
CA PRO A 58 -36.72 4.22 -17.04
C PRO A 58 -35.59 3.46 -17.73
N GLU A 59 -35.75 3.23 -19.03
CA GLU A 59 -34.72 2.68 -19.91
C GLU A 59 -33.45 3.55 -19.92
N ALA A 60 -32.29 2.90 -19.93
CA ALA A 60 -30.98 3.54 -19.95
C ALA A 60 -30.68 4.16 -21.33
N GLY A 61 -31.14 5.39 -21.55
CA GLY A 61 -30.70 6.25 -22.65
C GLY A 61 -29.56 7.19 -22.21
N ASN A 62 -28.53 7.33 -23.04
CA ASN A 62 -27.43 8.30 -22.87
C ASN A 62 -27.98 9.69 -22.50
N ALA A 63 -27.68 10.14 -21.28
CA ALA A 63 -28.12 11.43 -20.79
C ALA A 63 -27.36 12.58 -21.47
N GLN A 64 -27.90 13.14 -22.54
CA GLN A 64 -27.39 14.38 -23.14
C GLN A 64 -27.80 15.60 -22.30
N LEU A 65 -26.93 16.61 -22.27
CA LEU A 65 -27.22 17.94 -21.70
C LEU A 65 -28.24 18.67 -22.59
N ASP A 66 -29.12 19.43 -21.97
CA ASP A 66 -29.97 20.37 -22.71
C ASP A 66 -29.20 21.65 -23.11
N GLU A 67 -29.82 22.51 -23.92
CA GLU A 67 -29.18 23.71 -24.45
C GLU A 67 -28.76 24.70 -23.34
N GLU A 68 -29.53 24.78 -22.27
CA GLU A 68 -29.25 25.68 -21.14
C GLU A 68 -28.09 25.15 -20.29
N GLN A 69 -28.07 23.84 -20.04
CA GLN A 69 -26.96 23.17 -19.37
C GLN A 69 -25.67 23.26 -20.18
N THR A 70 -25.75 23.19 -21.50
CA THR A 70 -24.59 23.38 -22.38
C THR A 70 -24.04 24.80 -22.27
N LYS A 71 -24.92 25.82 -22.28
CA LYS A 71 -24.53 27.22 -22.03
C LYS A 71 -23.90 27.41 -20.64
N GLN A 72 -24.44 26.74 -19.63
CA GLN A 72 -23.87 26.76 -18.28
C GLN A 72 -22.46 26.17 -18.25
N VAL A 73 -22.23 25.02 -18.89
CA VAL A 73 -20.90 24.39 -18.96
C VAL A 73 -19.89 25.30 -19.65
N GLU A 74 -20.26 25.91 -20.80
CA GLU A 74 -19.36 26.82 -21.50
C GLU A 74 -19.07 28.10 -20.70
N ALA A 75 -20.06 28.63 -19.97
CA ALA A 75 -19.84 29.75 -19.06
C ALA A 75 -18.85 29.41 -17.94
N GLU A 76 -18.89 28.18 -17.42
CA GLU A 76 -17.93 27.71 -16.41
C GLU A 76 -16.52 27.50 -16.97
N VAL A 77 -16.41 27.00 -18.21
CA VAL A 77 -15.12 26.89 -18.93
C VAL A 77 -14.51 28.28 -19.11
N GLU A 78 -15.29 29.26 -19.54
CA GLU A 78 -14.80 30.62 -19.75
C GLU A 78 -14.43 31.31 -18.42
N ALA A 79 -15.22 31.10 -17.37
CA ALA A 79 -14.89 31.60 -16.04
C ALA A 79 -13.59 30.98 -15.50
N PHE A 80 -13.27 29.73 -15.85
CA PHE A 80 -12.03 29.11 -15.43
C PHE A 80 -10.82 29.56 -16.27
N ARG A 81 -11.00 29.75 -17.58
CA ARG A 81 -9.99 30.38 -18.44
C ARG A 81 -9.60 31.77 -17.95
N ALA A 82 -10.59 32.56 -17.50
CA ALA A 82 -10.31 33.86 -16.91
C ALA A 82 -9.45 33.77 -15.64
N LEU A 83 -9.69 32.79 -14.77
CA LEU A 83 -8.85 32.53 -13.59
C LEU A 83 -7.45 32.05 -13.96
N ASP A 84 -7.35 31.25 -15.03
CA ASP A 84 -6.08 30.72 -15.53
C ASP A 84 -5.19 31.82 -16.12
N ALA A 85 -5.78 32.67 -16.98
CA ALA A 85 -5.13 33.86 -17.50
C ALA A 85 -4.76 34.85 -16.38
N LEU A 86 -5.62 35.00 -15.37
CA LEU A 86 -5.31 35.81 -14.19
C LEU A 86 -4.03 35.30 -13.50
N ARG A 87 -3.92 33.98 -13.28
CA ARG A 87 -2.76 33.36 -12.62
C ARG A 87 -1.48 33.52 -13.45
N TYR A 88 -1.50 33.12 -14.72
CA TYR A 88 -0.29 32.96 -15.50
C TYR A 88 0.13 34.22 -16.28
N GLU A 89 -0.82 35.09 -16.64
CA GLU A 89 -0.54 36.24 -17.52
C GLU A 89 -0.63 37.58 -16.78
N VAL A 90 -1.63 37.75 -15.91
CA VAL A 90 -1.93 39.05 -15.28
C VAL A 90 -1.14 39.25 -13.98
N LEU A 91 -1.29 38.33 -13.02
CA LEU A 91 -0.76 38.50 -11.67
C LEU A 91 0.77 38.59 -11.59
N PRO A 92 1.57 37.82 -12.36
CA PRO A 92 3.02 37.91 -12.30
C PRO A 92 3.53 39.34 -12.62
N GLY A 93 2.93 40.01 -13.62
CA GLY A 93 3.28 41.38 -13.98
C GLY A 93 2.84 42.41 -12.92
N GLU A 94 1.63 42.26 -12.40
CA GLU A 94 1.11 43.14 -11.34
C GLU A 94 1.90 43.02 -10.04
N VAL A 95 2.21 41.77 -9.63
CA VAL A 95 3.01 41.47 -8.44
C VAL A 95 4.46 41.92 -8.64
N ALA A 96 5.05 41.76 -9.82
CA ALA A 96 6.39 42.28 -10.10
C ALA A 96 6.46 43.79 -9.83
N ARG A 97 5.45 44.53 -10.28
CA ARG A 97 5.34 45.99 -10.13
C ARG A 97 5.11 46.45 -8.69
N ARG A 98 4.18 45.84 -7.95
CA ARG A 98 3.78 46.30 -6.61
C ARG A 98 4.48 45.58 -5.44
N GLY A 99 4.93 44.35 -5.65
CA GLY A 99 5.68 43.54 -4.68
C GLY A 99 4.88 42.81 -3.62
N PHE A 100 3.57 42.67 -3.77
CA PHE A 100 2.69 41.91 -2.87
C PHE A 100 1.47 41.41 -3.64
N LEU A 101 0.60 40.60 -3.01
CA LEU A 101 -0.72 40.24 -3.52
C LEU A 101 -1.83 40.92 -2.69
N GLU A 102 -2.91 41.30 -3.36
CA GLU A 102 -4.15 41.72 -2.70
C GLU A 102 -4.96 40.52 -2.23
N LYS A 103 -5.81 40.74 -1.22
CA LYS A 103 -6.66 39.69 -0.65
C LYS A 103 -7.52 38.99 -1.72
N GLU A 104 -8.18 39.74 -2.58
CA GLU A 104 -9.08 39.19 -3.60
C GLU A 104 -8.32 38.39 -4.68
N GLU A 105 -7.04 38.68 -4.87
CA GLU A 105 -6.19 37.93 -5.80
C GLU A 105 -5.72 36.61 -5.18
N VAL A 106 -5.40 36.61 -3.88
CA VAL A 106 -5.14 35.36 -3.15
C VAL A 106 -6.39 34.48 -3.13
N VAL A 107 -7.58 35.08 -2.93
CA VAL A 107 -8.86 34.36 -3.04
C VAL A 107 -9.02 33.76 -4.44
N SER A 108 -8.80 34.54 -5.51
CA SER A 108 -8.91 34.08 -6.89
C SER A 108 -7.91 32.96 -7.23
N LEU A 109 -6.67 33.03 -6.71
CA LEU A 109 -5.66 31.98 -6.86
C LEU A 109 -6.07 30.68 -6.15
N VAL A 110 -6.70 30.78 -4.98
CA VAL A 110 -7.23 29.60 -4.27
C VAL A 110 -8.46 29.04 -4.97
N GLU A 111 -9.33 29.88 -5.55
CA GLU A 111 -10.44 29.41 -6.40
C GLU A 111 -9.93 28.70 -7.65
N TRP A 112 -8.88 29.22 -8.30
CA TRP A 112 -8.19 28.57 -9.40
C TRP A 112 -7.63 27.20 -8.98
N LYS A 113 -6.90 27.15 -7.84
CA LYS A 113 -6.32 25.92 -7.28
C LYS A 113 -7.38 24.85 -7.00
N LEU A 114 -8.51 25.23 -6.39
CA LEU A 114 -9.59 24.30 -6.04
C LEU A 114 -10.33 23.74 -7.26
N LYS A 115 -10.24 24.40 -8.41
CA LYS A 115 -10.76 23.89 -9.69
C LYS A 115 -9.76 22.95 -10.38
N HIS A 116 -8.46 23.15 -10.18
CA HIS A 116 -7.39 22.24 -10.63
C HIS A 116 -7.35 20.94 -9.80
N GLY A 117 -7.26 21.04 -8.48
CA GLY A 117 -6.99 19.90 -7.58
C GLY A 117 -8.23 19.32 -6.87
N VAL A 118 -7.97 18.61 -5.76
CA VAL A 118 -8.97 17.94 -4.92
C VAL A 118 -9.92 18.95 -4.25
N PHE A 119 -11.22 18.61 -4.18
CA PHE A 119 -12.24 19.46 -3.57
C PHE A 119 -12.00 19.68 -2.06
N ARG A 120 -11.83 20.93 -1.63
CA ARG A 120 -11.65 21.30 -0.21
C ARG A 120 -12.58 22.45 0.20
N PRO A 121 -13.77 22.14 0.78
CA PRO A 121 -14.85 23.12 0.94
C PRO A 121 -14.56 24.24 1.96
N THR A 122 -13.67 24.01 2.92
CA THR A 122 -13.37 24.97 4.01
C THR A 122 -12.23 25.93 3.69
N LEU A 123 -11.34 25.57 2.76
CA LEU A 123 -10.11 26.29 2.44
C LEU A 123 -10.39 27.73 2.01
N LEU A 124 -11.34 27.91 1.09
CA LEU A 124 -11.70 29.21 0.56
C LEU A 124 -12.28 30.15 1.64
N GLY A 125 -13.03 29.59 2.59
CA GLY A 125 -13.57 30.34 3.73
C GLY A 125 -12.47 30.85 4.67
N MET A 126 -11.46 30.02 4.95
CA MET A 126 -10.31 30.42 5.77
C MET A 126 -9.49 31.53 5.12
N VAL A 127 -9.26 31.43 3.82
CA VAL A 127 -8.50 32.44 3.06
C VAL A 127 -9.26 33.77 3.02
N LYS A 128 -10.58 33.74 2.81
CA LYS A 128 -11.47 34.91 2.87
C LYS A 128 -11.51 35.57 4.25
N ALA A 129 -11.15 34.86 5.32
CA ALA A 129 -11.11 35.40 6.67
C ALA A 129 -9.83 36.21 7.00
N ASN A 130 -8.79 36.16 6.16
CA ASN A 130 -7.57 36.94 6.38
C ASN A 130 -7.82 38.45 6.20
N GLN A 131 -7.09 39.26 6.97
CA GLN A 131 -7.10 40.73 6.84
C GLN A 131 -6.28 41.16 5.63
N ALA A 132 -6.76 42.15 4.87
CA ALA A 132 -6.09 42.61 3.65
C ALA A 132 -4.65 43.09 3.92
N THR A 133 -4.45 43.83 5.03
CA THR A 133 -3.13 44.30 5.46
C THR A 133 -2.17 43.16 5.79
N THR A 134 -2.64 42.08 6.41
CA THR A 134 -1.83 40.88 6.69
C THR A 134 -1.43 40.19 5.40
N VAL A 135 -2.36 40.03 4.45
CA VAL A 135 -2.05 39.41 3.14
C VAL A 135 -0.97 40.20 2.39
N GLN A 136 -1.12 41.52 2.29
CA GLN A 136 -0.13 42.38 1.64
C GLN A 136 1.24 42.28 2.31
N LYS A 137 1.28 42.36 3.64
CA LYS A 137 2.54 42.26 4.40
C LYS A 137 3.20 40.91 4.22
N SER A 138 2.50 39.81 4.46
CA SER A 138 3.05 38.45 4.39
C SER A 138 3.56 38.09 2.99
N THR A 139 2.83 38.48 1.95
CA THR A 139 3.26 38.23 0.57
C THR A 139 4.44 39.13 0.18
N SER A 140 4.47 40.39 0.61
CA SER A 140 5.64 41.26 0.46
C SER A 140 6.89 40.68 1.13
N ASP A 141 6.77 40.29 2.40
CA ASP A 141 7.88 39.73 3.19
C ASP A 141 8.42 38.45 2.52
N ALA A 142 7.53 37.57 2.05
CA ALA A 142 7.90 36.34 1.35
C ALA A 142 8.62 36.59 0.01
N PHE A 143 8.15 37.55 -0.79
CA PHE A 143 8.76 37.88 -2.07
C PHE A 143 10.11 38.58 -1.89
N GLN A 144 10.26 39.44 -0.87
CA GLN A 144 11.55 40.05 -0.52
C GLN A 144 12.55 39.02 -0.01
N ALA A 145 12.12 38.07 0.82
CA ALA A 145 12.96 36.98 1.31
C ALA A 145 13.52 36.14 0.15
N ALA A 146 12.69 35.85 -0.87
CA ALA A 146 13.12 35.10 -2.04
C ALA A 146 14.26 35.81 -2.80
N THR A 147 14.18 37.14 -2.98
CA THR A 147 15.23 37.92 -3.68
C THR A 147 16.49 38.16 -2.83
N THR A 148 16.36 38.20 -1.50
CA THR A 148 17.49 38.49 -0.58
C THR A 148 18.45 37.31 -0.44
N THR A 149 17.93 36.07 -0.50
CA THR A 149 18.73 34.84 -0.56
C THR A 149 19.68 34.85 -1.77
N THR A 150 19.24 35.39 -2.91
CA THR A 150 20.05 35.51 -4.14
C THR A 150 21.19 36.55 -3.99
N THR A 151 20.95 37.67 -3.30
CA THR A 151 21.92 38.79 -3.17
C THR A 151 23.04 38.51 -2.15
N THR A 152 22.72 37.80 -1.07
CA THR A 152 23.70 37.44 -0.02
C THR A 152 24.78 36.50 -0.57
N THR A 153 24.40 35.59 -1.46
CA THR A 153 25.29 34.61 -2.11
C THR A 153 26.27 35.29 -3.08
N ALA A 154 25.84 36.31 -3.83
CA ALA A 154 26.72 37.09 -4.71
C ALA A 154 27.77 37.93 -3.94
N THR A 155 27.43 38.38 -2.72
CA THR A 155 28.34 39.22 -1.91
C THR A 155 29.31 38.38 -1.06
N SER A 156 28.91 37.16 -0.65
CA SER A 156 29.78 36.24 0.10
C SER A 156 30.90 35.60 -0.72
N VAL A 157 30.78 35.57 -2.05
CA VAL A 157 31.81 35.01 -2.96
C VAL A 157 33.03 35.93 -3.09
N GLN A 158 32.93 37.23 -2.78
CA GLN A 158 34.09 38.14 -2.84
C GLN A 158 35.00 38.12 -1.59
N ASN A 159 34.57 37.55 -0.45
CA ASN A 159 35.33 37.64 0.82
C ASN A 159 35.88 36.30 1.36
N LYS A 160 35.82 35.20 0.60
CA LYS A 160 36.46 33.93 0.97
C LYS A 160 37.29 33.31 -0.17
N ALA A 161 38.23 34.09 -0.70
CA ALA A 161 39.33 33.55 -1.51
C ALA A 161 40.65 33.67 -0.74
N SER A 162 40.87 32.80 0.26
CA SER A 162 42.20 32.45 0.77
C SER A 162 42.16 31.37 1.86
N LYS A 163 41.93 30.11 1.45
CA LYS A 163 42.69 28.90 1.88
C LYS A 163 42.05 27.65 1.27
N ALA A 164 42.93 26.77 0.80
CA ALA A 164 42.72 25.76 -0.24
C ALA A 164 41.92 24.52 0.17
N GLY A 165 41.35 23.84 -0.84
CA GLY A 165 41.08 22.39 -0.83
C GLY A 165 39.90 21.97 -1.72
N ASN A 166 40.19 21.62 -2.98
CA ASN A 166 39.38 20.87 -3.97
C ASN A 166 37.86 20.71 -3.73
N GLY A 167 37.06 21.45 -4.49
CA GLY A 167 35.64 21.20 -4.71
C GLY A 167 35.24 21.73 -6.09
N GLU A 168 34.47 20.96 -6.84
CA GLU A 168 33.86 21.37 -8.11
C GLU A 168 32.99 22.63 -7.91
N PRO A 169 32.94 23.56 -8.88
CA PRO A 169 32.05 24.71 -8.80
C PRO A 169 30.72 24.41 -9.50
N GLU A 170 29.59 24.72 -8.86
CA GLU A 170 28.48 25.49 -9.45
C GLU A 170 27.26 25.57 -8.50
N THR A 171 26.49 26.63 -8.64
CA THR A 171 25.74 27.34 -7.59
C THR A 171 24.32 26.81 -7.36
N ALA A 172 24.11 26.03 -6.30
CA ALA A 172 22.77 25.68 -5.82
C ALA A 172 22.14 26.85 -5.04
N ALA A 173 21.16 27.51 -5.63
CA ALA A 173 20.37 28.49 -4.87
C ALA A 173 19.56 27.81 -3.78
N GLU A 174 19.58 28.41 -2.59
CA GLU A 174 19.05 27.83 -1.36
C GLU A 174 17.52 27.69 -1.41
N PHE A 175 17.00 26.57 -0.89
CA PHE A 175 15.56 26.30 -0.78
C PHE A 175 14.84 27.43 0.00
N PRO A 176 13.68 27.96 -0.46
CA PRO A 176 13.11 29.22 0.00
C PRO A 176 12.30 29.07 1.30
N LYS A 177 12.89 28.45 2.33
CA LYS A 177 12.21 28.16 3.60
C LYS A 177 11.65 29.43 4.25
N THR A 178 12.45 30.50 4.32
CA THR A 178 12.03 31.78 4.90
C THR A 178 10.82 32.38 4.19
N SER A 179 10.78 32.30 2.86
CA SER A 179 9.65 32.80 2.07
C SER A 179 8.38 31.98 2.31
N LEU A 180 8.51 30.65 2.45
CA LEU A 180 7.38 29.78 2.76
C LEU A 180 6.84 30.05 4.16
N ASP A 181 7.71 30.18 5.16
CA ASP A 181 7.32 30.45 6.55
C ASP A 181 6.62 31.81 6.68
N ALA A 182 7.07 32.83 5.92
CA ALA A 182 6.43 34.14 5.85
C ALA A 182 5.00 34.11 5.28
N LEU A 183 4.63 33.06 4.53
CA LEU A 183 3.27 32.85 4.01
C LEU A 183 2.46 31.93 4.93
N MET A 184 3.03 30.82 5.39
CA MET A 184 2.31 29.78 6.13
C MET A 184 1.95 30.17 7.56
N ASN A 185 2.85 30.88 8.26
CA ASN A 185 2.65 31.21 9.67
C ASN A 185 1.56 32.29 9.88
N PRO A 186 1.53 33.40 9.11
CA PRO A 186 0.57 34.48 9.36
C PRO A 186 -0.78 34.35 8.62
N LEU A 187 -0.91 33.51 7.58
CA LEU A 187 -2.11 33.44 6.75
C LEU A 187 -2.91 32.16 7.00
N ARG A 188 -4.17 32.32 7.41
CA ARG A 188 -5.10 31.20 7.61
C ARG A 188 -5.45 30.54 6.28
N GLY A 189 -5.46 29.21 6.25
CA GLY A 189 -5.74 28.44 5.04
C GLY A 189 -4.60 28.42 4.03
N VAL A 190 -3.39 28.81 4.43
CA VAL A 190 -2.19 28.79 3.57
C VAL A 190 -1.20 27.74 4.10
N GLY A 191 -1.35 26.49 3.66
CA GLY A 191 -0.33 25.43 3.86
C GLY A 191 0.70 25.42 2.73
N ILE A 192 1.66 24.48 2.75
CA ILE A 192 2.81 24.45 1.82
C ILE A 192 2.41 24.55 0.34
N ALA A 193 1.35 23.86 -0.08
CA ALA A 193 0.89 23.90 -1.46
C ALA A 193 0.24 25.23 -1.84
N THR A 194 -0.40 25.93 -0.89
CA THR A 194 -0.94 27.29 -1.16
C THR A 194 0.20 28.30 -1.09
N ALA A 195 1.14 28.15 -0.15
CA ALA A 195 2.33 29.00 -0.06
C ALA A 195 3.19 28.93 -1.32
N SER A 196 3.46 27.73 -1.86
CA SER A 196 4.20 27.56 -3.11
C SER A 196 3.46 28.12 -4.31
N LEU A 197 2.12 28.04 -4.35
CA LEU A 197 1.31 28.71 -5.37
C LEU A 197 1.51 30.23 -5.34
N LEU A 198 1.39 30.86 -4.18
CA LEU A 198 1.58 32.31 -4.04
C LEU A 198 3.02 32.72 -4.36
N LEU A 199 4.00 31.90 -3.94
CA LEU A 199 5.41 32.13 -4.19
C LEU A 199 5.77 32.01 -5.67
N SER A 200 5.18 31.05 -6.39
CA SER A 200 5.37 30.90 -7.85
C SER A 200 5.03 32.20 -8.57
N VAL A 201 3.82 32.75 -8.34
CA VAL A 201 3.36 34.01 -8.94
C VAL A 201 4.30 35.19 -8.62
N GLY A 202 4.81 35.26 -7.39
CA GLY A 202 5.68 36.36 -6.97
C GLY A 202 7.13 36.26 -7.45
N THR A 203 7.58 35.07 -7.86
CA THR A 203 8.98 34.82 -8.26
C THR A 203 9.17 34.72 -9.77
N THR A 204 8.16 34.27 -10.53
CA THR A 204 8.24 34.06 -12.00
C THR A 204 8.91 35.21 -12.77
N MET A 205 8.54 36.47 -12.50
CA MET A 205 9.12 37.64 -13.18
C MET A 205 10.21 38.36 -12.37
N ARG A 206 10.26 38.18 -11.04
CA ARG A 206 11.18 38.89 -10.14
C ARG A 206 12.52 38.19 -9.98
N ASP A 207 12.51 36.87 -10.02
CA ASP A 207 13.71 36.03 -9.96
C ASP A 207 13.53 34.84 -10.90
N PRO A 208 13.65 35.06 -12.23
CA PRO A 208 13.47 33.98 -13.21
C PRO A 208 14.48 32.84 -13.00
N GLU A 209 15.67 33.09 -12.47
CA GLU A 209 16.67 32.04 -12.22
C GLU A 209 16.29 31.15 -11.02
N HIS A 210 15.52 31.70 -10.06
CA HIS A 210 15.11 31.00 -8.82
C HIS A 210 13.59 30.95 -8.64
N GLU A 211 12.86 30.87 -9.76
CA GLU A 211 11.40 30.73 -9.77
C GLU A 211 10.95 29.56 -8.89
N ALA A 212 10.03 29.83 -7.97
CA ALA A 212 9.49 28.82 -7.09
C ALA A 212 8.42 27.99 -7.81
N PRO A 213 8.55 26.66 -7.86
CA PRO A 213 7.51 25.81 -8.47
C PRO A 213 6.25 25.81 -7.62
N PHE A 214 5.08 25.77 -8.26
CA PHE A 214 3.86 25.43 -7.53
C PHE A 214 3.84 23.94 -7.19
N TYR A 215 3.57 23.63 -5.92
CA TYR A 215 3.36 22.25 -5.48
C TYR A 215 1.97 21.75 -5.87
N SER A 216 1.86 21.25 -7.10
CA SER A 216 0.67 20.60 -7.66
C SER A 216 0.84 19.07 -7.71
N ASP A 217 -0.29 18.34 -7.67
CA ASP A 217 -0.30 16.87 -7.75
C ASP A 217 0.31 16.41 -9.08
N ASP A 218 -0.09 17.04 -10.19
CA ASP A 218 0.34 16.67 -11.53
C ASP A 218 1.86 16.84 -11.70
N THR A 219 2.41 17.95 -11.21
CA THR A 219 3.85 18.22 -11.28
C THR A 219 4.64 17.25 -10.40
N TYR A 220 4.13 16.94 -9.20
CA TYR A 220 4.79 16.01 -8.29
C TYR A 220 4.77 14.57 -8.80
N LEU A 221 3.63 14.13 -9.32
CA LEU A 221 3.48 12.80 -9.93
C LEU A 221 4.42 12.61 -11.11
N TRP A 222 4.51 13.62 -11.99
CA TRP A 222 5.39 13.54 -13.15
C TRP A 222 6.88 13.57 -12.77
N LEU A 223 7.31 14.53 -11.94
CA LEU A 223 8.73 14.80 -11.73
C LEU A 223 9.36 14.07 -10.55
N CYS A 224 8.56 13.67 -9.56
CA CYS A 224 9.08 13.05 -8.33
C CYS A 224 8.65 11.60 -8.17
N LEU A 225 7.62 11.15 -8.89
CA LEU A 225 7.09 9.79 -8.84
C LEU A 225 7.08 9.10 -10.22
N ASP A 226 7.78 9.67 -11.21
CA ASP A 226 7.92 9.15 -12.59
C ASP A 226 6.62 8.63 -13.22
N THR A 227 5.49 9.30 -12.91
CA THR A 227 4.17 8.91 -13.38
C THR A 227 3.79 9.73 -14.61
N PHE A 228 3.92 9.14 -15.80
CA PHE A 228 3.55 9.75 -17.08
C PHE A 228 3.20 8.67 -18.14
N PRO A 229 2.41 9.02 -19.18
CA PRO A 229 2.02 8.05 -20.22
C PRO A 229 3.20 7.50 -21.03
N ARG A 230 3.16 6.23 -21.43
CA ARG A 230 4.07 5.69 -22.46
C ARG A 230 3.40 5.75 -23.83
N ILE A 231 4.15 5.94 -24.92
CA ILE A 231 3.59 6.17 -26.26
C ILE A 231 4.38 5.45 -27.35
N ARG A 232 3.70 5.04 -28.42
CA ARG A 232 4.30 4.50 -29.65
C ARG A 232 3.68 5.14 -30.90
N ARG A 233 4.43 5.22 -32.01
CA ARG A 233 3.90 5.69 -33.31
C ARG A 233 2.91 4.69 -33.90
N ALA A 234 1.80 5.20 -34.44
CA ALA A 234 0.90 4.40 -35.26
C ALA A 234 1.62 3.99 -36.56
N SER A 235 1.72 2.68 -36.83
CA SER A 235 2.36 2.16 -38.03
C SER A 235 1.58 2.56 -39.29
N GLN A 236 2.25 3.20 -40.25
CA GLN A 236 1.67 3.50 -41.57
C GLN A 236 1.53 2.21 -42.38
N GLN A 237 0.29 1.84 -42.72
CA GLN A 237 0.00 0.84 -43.75
C GLN A 237 0.57 1.32 -45.09
N ASN A 238 1.58 0.63 -45.61
CA ASN A 238 1.96 0.74 -47.01
C ASN A 238 1.42 -0.50 -47.75
N ASP A 239 0.37 -0.27 -48.52
CA ASP A 239 -0.17 -1.19 -49.51
C ASP A 239 0.87 -1.44 -50.62
N GLN A 240 1.47 -2.63 -50.66
CA GLN A 240 2.04 -3.15 -51.90
C GLN A 240 1.86 -4.68 -52.02
N LYS A 241 0.99 -5.04 -52.96
CA LYS A 241 0.74 -6.39 -53.47
C LYS A 241 1.97 -6.95 -54.21
N SER A 242 2.40 -8.17 -53.86
CA SER A 242 2.85 -9.19 -54.83
C SER A 242 2.92 -10.61 -54.21
N ASP A 243 1.87 -11.37 -54.48
CA ASP A 243 1.69 -12.81 -54.83
C ASP A 243 2.87 -13.83 -54.90
N PRO A 244 2.60 -15.17 -54.91
CA PRO A 244 3.04 -16.09 -53.85
C PRO A 244 3.78 -17.37 -54.33
N LYS A 245 4.36 -18.12 -53.35
CA LYS A 245 4.66 -19.59 -53.26
C LYS A 245 5.79 -19.76 -52.22
N SER A 246 5.69 -20.53 -51.13
CA SER A 246 5.28 -21.94 -50.99
C SER A 246 4.92 -22.33 -49.53
N ASP A 247 3.90 -23.18 -49.41
CA ASP A 247 3.35 -24.02 -48.30
C ASP A 247 4.32 -24.67 -47.27
N PRO A 248 3.83 -25.38 -46.21
CA PRO A 248 2.74 -25.05 -45.27
C PRO A 248 3.03 -25.52 -43.80
N LYS A 249 2.68 -24.79 -42.73
CA LYS A 249 2.41 -25.40 -41.40
C LYS A 249 1.41 -24.59 -40.55
N SER A 250 0.41 -25.34 -40.07
CA SER A 250 -0.46 -25.15 -38.89
C SER A 250 -1.17 -23.81 -38.72
N GLY A 251 -2.42 -23.75 -39.19
CA GLY A 251 -3.41 -22.79 -38.72
C GLY A 251 -4.34 -23.46 -37.70
N GLN A 252 -4.50 -22.82 -36.54
CA GLN A 252 -5.75 -22.88 -35.78
C GLN A 252 -6.04 -21.46 -35.27
N LYS A 253 -7.31 -21.08 -35.42
CA LYS A 253 -7.81 -19.71 -35.44
C LYS A 253 -8.00 -19.19 -34.02
N LEU A 254 -7.31 -18.09 -33.71
CA LEU A 254 -7.62 -17.20 -32.60
C LEU A 254 -8.97 -16.53 -32.88
N GLY A 255 -9.95 -16.82 -32.04
CA GLY A 255 -11.17 -16.04 -31.95
C GLY A 255 -11.03 -14.92 -30.90
N LYS A 256 -11.56 -13.74 -31.23
CA LYS A 256 -11.66 -12.48 -30.50
C LYS A 256 -12.65 -12.52 -29.32
N ARG A 257 -12.28 -12.07 -28.10
CA ARG A 257 -13.27 -11.27 -27.35
C ARG A 257 -12.71 -10.19 -26.43
N LYS A 258 -13.15 -8.97 -26.76
CA LYS A 258 -13.65 -7.85 -25.94
C LYS A 258 -13.08 -7.59 -24.53
N LYS A 259 -12.37 -6.46 -24.47
CA LYS A 259 -12.20 -5.52 -23.35
C LYS A 259 -13.47 -5.28 -22.51
N LYS A 260 -13.36 -5.37 -21.17
CA LYS A 260 -14.23 -4.71 -20.18
C LYS A 260 -13.50 -3.50 -19.57
N LYS A 261 -14.25 -2.41 -19.34
CA LYS A 261 -13.80 -1.10 -18.84
C LYS A 261 -13.59 -1.08 -17.31
N LYS A 262 -12.48 -0.51 -16.84
CA LYS A 262 -12.24 -0.09 -15.45
C LYS A 262 -13.09 1.13 -15.09
N ALA A 263 -13.55 1.18 -13.84
CA ALA A 263 -14.22 2.33 -13.22
C ALA A 263 -13.42 2.79 -12.00
N GLY A 264 -13.13 4.10 -11.94
CA GLY A 264 -13.25 4.92 -10.72
C GLY A 264 -12.15 4.91 -9.64
N LYS A 265 -11.21 5.86 -9.78
CA LYS A 265 -10.56 6.68 -8.72
C LYS A 265 -10.00 5.98 -7.46
N GLY A 266 -8.75 5.55 -7.54
CA GLY A 266 -7.79 5.64 -6.43
C GLY A 266 -6.72 6.68 -6.81
N GLU A 267 -6.77 7.88 -6.24
CA GLU A 267 -5.74 8.90 -6.47
C GLU A 267 -4.56 8.66 -5.51
N ILE A 268 -3.35 8.55 -6.08
CA ILE A 268 -2.06 8.50 -5.37
C ILE A 268 -1.96 9.70 -4.42
N ASN A 269 -1.68 9.45 -3.14
CA ASN A 269 -1.83 10.43 -2.06
C ASN A 269 -0.56 11.30 -1.88
N VAL A 270 -0.59 12.53 -2.39
CA VAL A 270 0.43 13.58 -2.18
C VAL A 270 0.29 14.14 -0.75
N LYS A 271 1.35 14.11 0.09
CA LYS A 271 1.25 14.41 1.54
C LYS A 271 1.28 15.92 1.85
N TYR A 272 1.64 16.76 0.88
CA TYR A 272 1.78 18.22 1.01
C TYR A 272 2.61 18.64 2.23
N ASN A 273 3.83 18.11 2.36
CA ASN A 273 4.79 18.54 3.38
C ASN A 273 6.03 19.22 2.78
N VAL A 274 6.85 19.84 3.64
CA VAL A 274 8.06 20.59 3.23
C VAL A 274 9.12 19.67 2.59
N ALA A 275 9.20 18.40 2.98
CA ALA A 275 10.18 17.46 2.44
C ALA A 275 9.84 17.09 0.98
N GLU A 276 8.58 16.79 0.69
CA GLU A 276 8.13 16.56 -0.69
C GLU A 276 8.26 17.82 -1.55
N TYR A 277 7.95 18.99 -1.00
CA TYR A 277 8.17 20.24 -1.73
C TYR A 277 9.65 20.50 -2.02
N ARG A 278 10.56 20.04 -1.16
CA ARG A 278 12.01 20.09 -1.42
C ARG A 278 12.41 19.16 -2.56
N LEU A 279 11.84 17.97 -2.65
CA LEU A 279 12.06 17.07 -3.79
C LEU A 279 11.57 17.71 -5.09
N LEU A 280 10.35 18.26 -5.07
CA LEU A 280 9.79 18.97 -6.22
C LEU A 280 10.62 20.18 -6.62
N TRP A 281 11.09 20.96 -5.63
CA TRP A 281 11.97 22.10 -5.84
C TRP A 281 13.23 21.71 -6.61
N THR A 282 13.88 20.62 -6.21
CA THR A 282 15.07 20.11 -6.89
C THR A 282 14.73 19.60 -8.29
N ALA A 283 13.72 18.73 -8.42
CA ALA A 283 13.36 18.09 -9.69
C ALA A 283 12.93 19.11 -10.77
N VAL A 284 12.16 20.13 -10.40
CA VAL A 284 11.78 21.21 -11.33
C VAL A 284 13.01 21.96 -11.81
N ARG A 285 13.96 22.25 -10.91
CA ARG A 285 15.17 22.99 -11.28
C ARG A 285 16.10 22.19 -12.17
N GLU A 286 16.27 20.90 -11.90
CA GLU A 286 17.08 20.01 -12.73
C GLU A 286 16.49 19.89 -14.15
N LEU A 287 15.18 19.65 -14.26
CA LEU A 287 14.51 19.61 -15.55
C LEU A 287 14.65 20.94 -16.31
N ARG A 288 14.47 22.05 -15.59
CA ARG A 288 14.51 23.39 -16.17
C ARG A 288 15.93 23.79 -16.57
N ALA A 289 16.95 23.41 -15.83
CA ALA A 289 18.35 23.59 -16.21
C ALA A 289 18.62 22.83 -17.50
N ARG A 290 18.32 21.52 -17.53
CA ARG A 290 18.52 20.64 -18.68
C ARG A 290 17.83 21.15 -19.95
N LEU A 291 16.54 21.52 -19.86
CA LEU A 291 15.79 21.99 -21.03
C LEU A 291 16.29 23.35 -21.54
N ASN A 292 16.97 24.14 -20.71
CA ASN A 292 17.50 25.46 -21.05
C ASN A 292 18.99 25.47 -21.42
N GLU A 293 19.71 24.34 -21.36
CA GLU A 293 21.15 24.24 -21.70
C GLU A 293 21.49 24.67 -23.13
N ALA A 294 20.58 24.49 -24.09
CA ALA A 294 20.75 24.92 -25.47
C ALA A 294 20.00 26.22 -25.78
N GLU A 295 20.63 27.16 -26.49
CA GLU A 295 19.92 28.33 -27.03
C GLU A 295 18.85 27.88 -28.03
N SER A 296 17.58 28.19 -27.74
CA SER A 296 16.44 27.88 -28.60
C SER A 296 15.65 29.14 -28.92
N SER A 297 15.08 29.18 -30.12
CA SER A 297 14.20 30.26 -30.58
C SER A 297 12.88 30.37 -29.82
N ALA A 298 12.51 29.35 -29.02
CA ALA A 298 11.24 29.26 -28.29
C ALA A 298 11.23 29.98 -26.91
N GLY A 299 12.33 30.60 -26.48
CA GLY A 299 12.46 31.21 -25.15
C GLY A 299 12.74 30.20 -24.03
N ALA A 300 13.10 30.67 -22.85
CA ALA A 300 13.47 29.82 -21.71
C ALA A 300 12.23 29.15 -21.09
N VAL A 301 12.34 27.87 -20.75
CA VAL A 301 11.30 27.11 -20.06
C VAL A 301 11.14 27.66 -18.64
N SER A 302 9.93 28.06 -18.27
CA SER A 302 9.57 28.51 -16.92
C SER A 302 9.01 27.37 -16.05
N GLY A 303 8.94 27.58 -14.74
CA GLY A 303 8.23 26.68 -13.82
C GLY A 303 6.75 26.56 -14.19
N ALA A 304 6.13 27.66 -14.61
CA ALA A 304 4.77 27.66 -15.13
C ALA A 304 4.59 26.75 -16.36
N ASP A 305 5.57 26.69 -17.27
CA ASP A 305 5.50 25.81 -18.44
C ASP A 305 5.56 24.34 -18.04
N ILE A 306 6.40 24.00 -17.05
CA ILE A 306 6.53 22.65 -16.50
C ILE A 306 5.20 22.20 -15.86
N GLU A 307 4.54 23.07 -15.10
CA GLU A 307 3.20 22.79 -14.54
C GLU A 307 2.16 22.54 -15.62
N LYS A 308 2.17 23.34 -16.70
CA LYS A 308 1.25 23.18 -17.83
C LYS A 308 1.46 21.85 -18.55
N VAL A 309 2.72 21.48 -18.79
CA VAL A 309 3.07 20.18 -19.40
C VAL A 309 2.66 19.02 -18.49
N ALA A 310 2.85 19.13 -17.17
CA ALA A 310 2.40 18.10 -16.23
C ALA A 310 0.88 17.83 -16.32
N LEU A 311 0.06 18.89 -16.40
CA LEU A 311 -1.39 18.76 -16.59
C LEU A 311 -1.74 18.10 -17.93
N VAL A 312 -1.02 18.45 -19.00
CA VAL A 312 -1.21 17.85 -20.33
C VAL A 312 -0.88 16.36 -20.30
N LEU A 313 0.22 15.95 -19.65
CA LEU A 313 0.61 14.55 -19.52
C LEU A 313 -0.41 13.76 -18.68
N ARG A 314 -0.88 14.32 -17.57
CA ARG A 314 -1.93 13.72 -16.73
C ARG A 314 -3.22 13.45 -17.52
N HIS A 315 -3.53 14.31 -18.48
CA HIS A 315 -4.74 14.27 -19.28
C HIS A 315 -4.44 14.10 -20.77
N ILE A 316 -3.41 13.31 -21.13
CA ILE A 316 -2.93 13.20 -22.51
C ILE A 316 -4.01 12.70 -23.48
N GLY A 317 -4.95 11.88 -23.00
CA GLY A 317 -6.07 11.39 -23.79
C GLY A 317 -7.12 12.45 -24.14
N ASP A 318 -7.16 13.56 -23.39
CA ASP A 318 -8.07 14.69 -23.63
C ASP A 318 -7.36 15.88 -24.29
N SER A 319 -6.04 15.81 -24.53
CA SER A 319 -5.22 16.96 -24.92
C SER A 319 -5.18 17.25 -26.42
N GLY A 320 -5.50 16.25 -27.25
CA GLY A 320 -5.33 16.30 -28.71
C GLY A 320 -3.90 15.95 -29.19
N TYR A 321 -2.94 15.82 -28.28
CA TYR A 321 -1.53 15.55 -28.61
C TYR A 321 -1.35 14.23 -29.37
N LEU A 322 -2.01 13.16 -28.94
CA LEU A 322 -1.88 11.84 -29.56
C LEU A 322 -2.37 11.83 -31.01
N GLU A 323 -3.47 12.53 -31.28
CA GLU A 323 -4.06 12.63 -32.62
C GLU A 323 -3.18 13.46 -33.57
N GLU A 324 -2.67 14.60 -33.09
CA GLU A 324 -1.84 15.50 -33.89
C GLU A 324 -0.52 14.86 -34.33
N TYR A 325 0.10 14.06 -33.45
CA TYR A 325 1.40 13.45 -33.70
C TYR A 325 1.30 11.99 -34.20
N GLY A 326 0.10 11.47 -34.45
CA GLY A 326 -0.11 10.09 -34.90
C GLY A 326 0.43 9.05 -33.91
N LEU A 327 0.32 9.36 -32.62
CA LEU A 327 0.79 8.54 -31.51
C LEU A 327 -0.38 7.82 -30.87
N VAL A 328 -0.10 6.68 -30.25
CA VAL A 328 -1.05 5.96 -29.42
C VAL A 328 -0.42 5.84 -28.03
N ALA A 329 -1.17 6.20 -26.99
CA ALA A 329 -0.76 5.90 -25.63
C ALA A 329 -0.78 4.38 -25.46
N LEU A 330 0.34 3.83 -25.01
CA LEU A 330 0.42 2.45 -24.59
C LEU A 330 -0.34 2.35 -23.26
N ASP A 331 -1.31 1.45 -23.21
CA ASP A 331 -1.73 0.91 -21.93
C ASP A 331 -0.50 0.16 -21.36
N ASP A 332 -0.33 0.03 -20.03
CA ASP A 332 0.86 -0.55 -19.35
C ASP A 332 1.17 -2.04 -19.73
N ASP A 333 0.52 -2.57 -20.77
CA ASP A 333 0.49 -3.96 -21.22
C ASP A 333 1.36 -4.24 -22.48
N ASP A 334 2.08 -3.26 -23.06
CA ASP A 334 2.89 -3.47 -24.28
C ASP A 334 4.38 -3.09 -24.08
N ASP A 335 5.22 -4.05 -23.67
CA ASP A 335 6.66 -4.14 -24.00
C ASP A 335 7.22 -5.53 -23.60
N ASP A 336 6.99 -6.52 -24.48
CA ASP A 336 7.93 -7.63 -24.67
C ASP A 336 8.80 -7.24 -25.87
N ASP A 337 10.08 -6.92 -25.66
CA ASP A 337 11.17 -7.27 -26.58
C ASP A 337 12.56 -6.87 -25.98
N GLU A 338 13.35 -7.91 -25.76
CA GLU A 338 14.81 -8.03 -25.57
C GLU A 338 15.70 -6.76 -25.57
N VAL A 339 16.36 -6.51 -24.44
CA VAL A 339 17.77 -6.06 -24.44
C VAL A 339 18.55 -6.87 -23.40
N GLU A 340 19.35 -7.81 -23.89
CA GLU A 340 20.37 -8.52 -23.12
C GLU A 340 21.43 -7.57 -22.56
N GLY A 341 21.75 -7.74 -21.27
CA GLY A 341 23.07 -7.60 -20.65
C GLY A 341 23.81 -6.26 -20.76
N ILE A 342 24.07 -5.61 -19.63
CA ILE A 342 25.35 -4.97 -19.27
C ILE A 342 25.28 -4.43 -17.81
N HIS A 343 26.16 -5.00 -16.97
CA HIS A 343 26.85 -4.46 -15.81
C HIS A 343 26.09 -4.01 -14.54
N GLU A 344 26.43 -4.70 -13.44
CA GLU A 344 26.39 -4.23 -12.05
C GLU A 344 26.79 -2.75 -11.94
N ALA A 345 25.84 -1.90 -11.53
CA ALA A 345 26.12 -0.54 -11.12
C ALA A 345 26.33 -0.50 -9.61
N GLN A 346 27.56 -0.16 -9.22
CA GLN A 346 27.97 0.13 -7.86
C GLN A 346 27.16 1.28 -7.27
N VAL A 347 26.76 1.09 -6.01
CA VAL A 347 26.02 2.04 -5.17
C VAL A 347 26.93 3.19 -4.73
N ASP A 348 26.39 4.41 -4.78
CA ASP A 348 27.01 5.69 -4.40
C ASP A 348 27.19 5.81 -2.85
N PRO A 349 28.31 6.38 -2.32
CA PRO A 349 28.74 6.21 -0.92
C PRO A 349 28.03 6.99 0.19
N ASP A 350 26.90 7.67 -0.04
CA ASP A 350 26.14 8.32 1.05
C ASP A 350 25.24 7.35 1.85
N THR A 351 25.37 6.05 1.58
CA THR A 351 24.70 4.90 2.24
C THR A 351 25.41 4.39 3.52
N LEU A 352 26.36 5.13 4.07
CA LEU A 352 27.21 4.65 5.18
C LEU A 352 26.52 4.57 6.56
N THR A 353 25.34 5.15 6.75
CA THR A 353 24.55 4.95 7.99
C THR A 353 23.60 3.75 7.91
N THR A 354 23.21 3.32 6.71
CA THR A 354 22.26 2.22 6.45
C THR A 354 22.92 0.83 6.37
N THR A 355 24.24 0.70 6.51
CA THR A 355 24.95 -0.59 6.40
C THR A 355 25.34 -1.20 7.74
N TRP A 356 25.84 -0.43 8.71
CA TRP A 356 26.27 -1.00 10.01
C TRP A 356 25.11 -1.44 10.89
N HIS A 357 24.04 -0.63 10.98
CA HIS A 357 22.86 -1.02 11.74
C HIS A 357 22.24 -2.29 11.18
N THR A 358 21.99 -2.33 9.86
CA THR A 358 21.49 -3.51 9.13
C THR A 358 22.39 -4.72 9.33
N LEU A 359 23.71 -4.56 9.24
CA LEU A 359 24.66 -5.65 9.48
C LEU A 359 24.60 -6.17 10.93
N PHE A 360 24.57 -5.26 11.92
CA PHE A 360 24.46 -5.64 13.33
C PHE A 360 23.10 -6.26 13.66
N TYR A 361 22.05 -5.80 12.99
CA TYR A 361 20.72 -6.39 13.05
C TYR A 361 20.74 -7.82 12.49
N ASP A 362 21.25 -8.01 11.28
CA ASP A 362 21.27 -9.31 10.58
C ASP A 362 22.10 -10.36 11.30
N THR A 363 23.23 -9.95 11.89
CA THR A 363 24.13 -10.81 12.67
C THR A 363 23.63 -11.06 14.09
N GLY A 364 22.53 -10.43 14.51
CA GLY A 364 21.97 -10.53 15.87
C GLY A 364 22.81 -9.84 16.94
N LEU A 365 23.76 -8.96 16.57
CA LEU A 365 24.53 -8.14 17.51
C LEU A 365 23.64 -7.13 18.26
N LEU A 366 22.52 -6.72 17.66
CA LEU A 366 21.49 -5.91 18.32
C LEU A 366 20.54 -6.76 19.21
N GLY A 367 20.78 -8.07 19.31
CA GLY A 367 19.98 -9.02 20.05
C GLY A 367 19.12 -9.91 19.14
N ALA A 368 18.50 -10.92 19.76
CA ALA A 368 17.63 -11.88 19.08
C ALA A 368 16.28 -11.30 18.63
N HIS A 369 15.90 -10.16 19.23
CA HIS A 369 14.67 -9.43 18.97
C HIS A 369 14.90 -7.93 19.26
N PRO A 370 15.40 -7.16 18.29
CA PRO A 370 15.46 -5.71 18.41
C PRO A 370 14.06 -5.11 18.54
N THR A 371 13.92 -4.09 19.39
CA THR A 371 12.61 -3.50 19.74
C THR A 371 12.66 -1.99 19.79
N THR A 372 11.57 -1.35 19.37
CA THR A 372 11.28 0.07 19.63
C THR A 372 10.47 0.20 20.93
N ARG A 373 10.92 1.10 21.82
CA ARG A 373 10.19 1.49 23.04
C ARG A 373 9.54 2.86 22.84
N TYR A 374 8.49 3.11 23.61
CA TYR A 374 7.71 4.33 23.62
C TYR A 374 7.61 4.83 25.06
N GLU A 375 7.45 6.13 25.25
CA GLU A 375 7.30 6.73 26.59
C GLU A 375 5.83 6.69 27.04
N SER A 376 4.89 6.88 26.11
CA SER A 376 3.44 6.88 26.32
C SER A 376 2.80 5.50 26.17
N PHE A 377 3.57 4.44 25.93
CA PHE A 377 3.03 3.10 25.70
C PHE A 377 3.95 2.00 26.23
N ASP A 378 3.38 1.10 27.05
CA ASP A 378 4.16 0.17 27.87
C ASP A 378 4.78 -1.01 27.12
N LEU A 379 4.25 -1.35 25.93
CA LEU A 379 4.75 -2.48 25.15
C LEU A 379 5.83 -2.04 24.17
N ALA A 380 6.90 -2.84 24.09
CA ALA A 380 7.95 -2.67 23.10
C ALA A 380 7.56 -3.38 21.81
N ALA A 381 7.47 -2.64 20.70
CA ALA A 381 7.19 -3.20 19.38
C ALA A 381 8.47 -3.77 18.75
N PRO A 382 8.37 -4.77 17.85
CA PRO A 382 9.52 -5.16 17.03
C PRO A 382 10.03 -3.96 16.25
N GLU A 383 11.35 -3.85 16.10
CA GLU A 383 11.96 -2.91 15.18
C GLU A 383 12.17 -3.59 13.81
N PRO A 384 11.42 -3.24 12.75
CA PRO A 384 11.59 -3.90 11.46
C PRO A 384 12.82 -3.35 10.72
N ASN A 385 13.54 -4.25 10.05
CA ASN A 385 14.62 -3.92 9.12
C ASN A 385 14.09 -3.96 7.68
N ILE A 386 13.94 -2.78 7.07
CA ILE A 386 13.42 -2.62 5.71
C ILE A 386 14.60 -2.70 4.74
N ARG A 387 14.57 -3.68 3.83
CA ARG A 387 15.65 -3.99 2.88
C ARG A 387 15.38 -3.50 1.48
N ALA A 388 14.10 -3.39 1.12
CA ALA A 388 13.62 -2.83 -0.13
C ALA A 388 12.29 -2.11 0.14
N TRP A 389 12.09 -1.00 -0.55
CA TRP A 389 10.86 -0.23 -0.50
C TRP A 389 10.61 0.42 -1.86
N ASP A 390 9.38 0.33 -2.35
CA ASP A 390 8.95 0.88 -3.63
C ASP A 390 7.55 1.51 -3.46
N PRO A 391 7.28 2.69 -4.05
CA PRO A 391 5.96 3.32 -4.00
C PRO A 391 4.81 2.47 -4.57
N ARG A 392 5.11 1.47 -5.42
CA ARG A 392 4.14 0.52 -5.98
C ARG A 392 3.60 -0.47 -4.95
N CYS A 393 4.21 -0.57 -3.76
CA CYS A 393 3.66 -1.37 -2.68
C CYS A 393 2.35 -0.76 -2.15
N GLU A 394 1.33 -1.58 -1.90
CA GLU A 394 0.04 -1.04 -1.43
C GLU A 394 0.18 -0.30 -0.10
N ASP A 395 -0.48 0.85 0.06
CA ASP A 395 -0.47 1.63 1.30
C ASP A 395 -1.49 1.06 2.31
N LYS A 396 -1.18 -0.13 2.81
CA LYS A 396 -2.01 -0.92 3.73
C LYS A 396 -1.23 -1.40 4.94
N PHE A 397 -1.95 -1.85 5.96
CA PHE A 397 -1.37 -2.37 7.18
C PHE A 397 -0.91 -3.81 7.03
N VAL A 398 0.14 -4.18 7.76
CA VAL A 398 0.69 -5.54 7.87
C VAL A 398 0.26 -6.14 9.20
N PHE A 399 -0.36 -7.31 9.14
CA PHE A 399 -0.90 -8.05 10.28
C PHE A 399 0.02 -9.22 10.61
N LEU A 400 0.52 -9.25 11.84
CA LEU A 400 1.45 -10.25 12.35
C LEU A 400 0.93 -10.82 13.67
N SER A 401 1.30 -12.07 13.96
CA SER A 401 1.06 -12.72 15.24
C SER A 401 2.40 -13.15 15.86
N PRO A 402 3.23 -12.18 16.27
CA PRO A 402 4.60 -12.44 16.69
C PRO A 402 4.68 -13.28 17.96
N ARG A 403 5.62 -14.22 17.96
CA ARG A 403 5.90 -15.17 19.03
C ARG A 403 7.32 -15.72 18.89
N GLY A 404 7.74 -16.53 19.86
CA GLY A 404 9.02 -17.23 19.86
C GLY A 404 9.70 -17.13 21.22
N HIS A 405 10.79 -17.88 21.41
CA HIS A 405 11.49 -17.92 22.70
C HIS A 405 12.04 -16.56 23.13
N PHE A 406 12.37 -15.69 22.17
CA PHE A 406 12.90 -14.35 22.41
C PHE A 406 11.84 -13.24 22.24
N TYR A 407 10.56 -13.61 22.13
CA TYR A 407 9.45 -12.66 22.02
C TYR A 407 8.63 -12.65 23.31
N PRO A 408 8.83 -11.67 24.22
CA PRO A 408 8.32 -11.76 25.59
C PRO A 408 6.80 -11.58 25.71
N ASN A 409 6.18 -10.80 24.82
CA ASN A 409 4.76 -10.45 24.88
C ASN A 409 4.02 -10.87 23.61
N PRO A 410 3.78 -12.19 23.38
CA PRO A 410 3.01 -12.63 22.23
C PRO A 410 1.61 -12.01 22.18
N GLY A 411 1.11 -11.83 20.95
CA GLY A 411 -0.21 -11.29 20.70
C GLY A 411 -0.34 -10.76 19.28
N PRO A 412 -1.48 -10.18 18.90
CA PRO A 412 -1.65 -9.59 17.59
C PRO A 412 -0.89 -8.26 17.47
N LEU A 413 -0.34 -8.01 16.29
CA LEU A 413 0.44 -6.81 15.96
C LEU A 413 0.03 -6.30 14.58
N ILE A 414 -0.23 -5.00 14.49
CA ILE A 414 -0.46 -4.27 13.26
C ILE A 414 0.67 -3.26 13.09
N LEU A 415 1.36 -3.35 11.95
CA LEU A 415 2.32 -2.36 11.48
C LEU A 415 1.74 -1.62 10.28
N ASP A 416 2.18 -0.40 10.05
CA ASP A 416 1.97 0.25 8.75
C ASP A 416 2.97 -0.26 7.70
N ASN A 417 2.78 0.17 6.45
CA ASN A 417 3.66 -0.19 5.32
C ASN A 417 5.12 0.31 5.46
N HIS A 418 5.42 1.15 6.45
CA HIS A 418 6.77 1.58 6.80
C HIS A 418 7.30 0.88 8.07
N GLY A 419 6.63 -0.18 8.53
CA GLY A 419 7.06 -0.96 9.68
C GLY A 419 6.87 -0.25 11.03
N ARG A 420 6.07 0.81 11.10
CA ARG A 420 5.80 1.52 12.37
C ARG A 420 4.59 0.89 13.07
N LEU A 421 4.63 0.85 14.40
CA LEU A 421 3.52 0.36 15.20
C LEU A 421 2.22 1.11 14.89
N VAL A 422 1.13 0.36 14.76
CA VAL A 422 -0.24 0.88 14.67
C VAL A 422 -1.06 0.36 15.83
N TRP A 423 -1.00 -0.96 16.07
CA TRP A 423 -1.68 -1.60 17.19
C TRP A 423 -0.89 -2.80 17.69
N MET A 424 -0.81 -2.98 19.01
CA MET A 424 -0.40 -4.26 19.59
C MET A 424 -1.06 -4.48 20.95
N GLU A 425 -1.18 -5.74 21.32
CA GLU A 425 -1.88 -6.17 22.53
C GLU A 425 -1.31 -7.51 23.00
N SER A 426 -1.26 -7.74 24.31
CA SER A 426 -0.70 -8.98 24.88
C SER A 426 -1.74 -9.81 25.66
N ARG A 427 -2.94 -9.29 25.90
CA ARG A 427 -4.00 -9.95 26.70
C ARG A 427 -4.41 -11.33 26.19
N PHE A 428 -4.19 -11.62 24.91
CA PHE A 428 -4.54 -12.90 24.28
C PHE A 428 -3.44 -13.96 24.40
N GLY A 429 -2.24 -13.57 24.82
CA GLY A 429 -1.07 -14.45 24.79
C GLY A 429 -0.75 -14.89 23.37
N MET A 430 -0.56 -16.19 23.18
CA MET A 430 -0.19 -16.73 21.88
C MET A 430 -1.35 -16.65 20.87
N VAL A 431 -1.10 -15.97 19.76
CA VAL A 431 -2.05 -15.74 18.67
C VAL A 431 -1.50 -16.29 17.36
N MET A 432 -2.39 -16.76 16.47
CA MET A 432 -2.07 -17.26 15.12
C MET A 432 -3.14 -16.85 14.11
N ASP A 433 -2.78 -16.89 12.82
CA ASP A 433 -3.66 -16.57 11.68
C ASP A 433 -4.37 -15.20 11.83
N PHE A 434 -3.62 -14.20 12.32
CA PHE A 434 -4.13 -12.85 12.53
C PHE A 434 -4.29 -12.08 11.22
N ARG A 435 -5.53 -11.75 10.86
CA ARG A 435 -5.88 -11.00 9.63
C ARG A 435 -7.23 -10.32 9.72
N VAL A 436 -7.48 -9.42 8.78
CA VAL A 436 -8.82 -8.88 8.51
C VAL A 436 -9.62 -9.89 7.70
N GLN A 437 -10.85 -10.18 8.11
CA GLN A 437 -11.83 -10.93 7.33
C GLN A 437 -13.19 -10.27 7.42
N THR A 438 -13.96 -10.34 6.33
CA THR A 438 -15.29 -9.75 6.27
C THR A 438 -16.36 -10.77 6.69
N TYR A 439 -17.24 -10.37 7.60
CA TYR A 439 -18.42 -11.12 8.03
C TYR A 439 -19.67 -10.27 7.87
N ARG A 440 -20.61 -10.71 7.02
CA ARG A 440 -21.88 -10.01 6.75
C ARG A 440 -21.69 -8.52 6.36
N GLY A 441 -20.66 -8.25 5.55
CA GLY A 441 -20.34 -6.91 5.06
C GLY A 441 -19.63 -5.99 6.06
N VAL A 442 -19.17 -6.53 7.18
CA VAL A 442 -18.40 -5.80 8.19
C VAL A 442 -17.04 -6.48 8.36
N ASP A 443 -15.97 -5.68 8.41
CA ASP A 443 -14.62 -6.19 8.62
C ASP A 443 -14.34 -6.44 10.09
N TYR A 444 -13.71 -7.57 10.38
CA TYR A 444 -13.28 -7.97 11.70
C TYR A 444 -11.80 -8.31 11.70
N LEU A 445 -11.12 -8.00 12.80
CA LEU A 445 -9.85 -8.63 13.12
C LEU A 445 -10.12 -10.03 13.63
N THR A 446 -9.50 -11.01 12.99
CA THR A 446 -9.74 -12.43 13.26
C THR A 446 -8.43 -13.12 13.59
N PHE A 447 -8.47 -14.06 14.52
CA PHE A 447 -7.32 -14.87 14.89
C PHE A 447 -7.69 -16.08 15.75
N TRP A 448 -6.80 -17.06 15.82
CA TRP A 448 -6.80 -18.10 16.84
C TRP A 448 -6.00 -17.65 18.07
N ALA A 449 -6.42 -18.02 19.28
CA ALA A 449 -5.64 -17.87 20.51
C ALA A 449 -5.78 -19.08 21.44
N GLY A 450 -4.68 -19.51 22.05
CA GLY A 450 -4.61 -20.66 22.94
C GLY A 450 -3.16 -21.15 23.15
N ASP A 451 -3.02 -22.41 23.54
CA ASP A 451 -1.71 -23.08 23.70
C ASP A 451 -1.45 -24.07 22.56
N ASP A 452 -0.19 -24.40 22.29
CA ASP A 452 0.19 -25.47 21.37
C ASP A 452 1.07 -26.53 22.08
N ASP A 453 0.88 -27.81 21.72
CA ASP A 453 1.68 -28.92 22.25
C ASP A 453 2.81 -29.35 21.31
N GLY A 454 3.15 -28.49 20.34
CA GLY A 454 4.11 -28.76 19.27
C GLY A 454 3.55 -29.50 18.06
N THR A 455 2.34 -30.09 18.16
CA THR A 455 1.66 -30.74 17.03
C THR A 455 0.31 -30.09 16.73
N ARG A 456 -0.54 -29.91 17.75
CA ARG A 456 -1.87 -29.31 17.61
C ARG A 456 -2.03 -28.04 18.45
N GLY A 457 -2.95 -27.18 18.03
CA GLY A 457 -3.49 -26.11 18.85
C GLY A 457 -4.56 -26.58 19.82
N LEU A 458 -4.57 -25.96 20.99
CA LEU A 458 -5.60 -26.08 22.03
C LEU A 458 -6.16 -24.69 22.33
N GLY A 459 -7.07 -24.21 21.48
CA GLY A 459 -7.56 -22.83 21.60
C GLY A 459 -8.95 -22.57 21.06
N ALA A 460 -9.24 -21.29 20.84
CA ALA A 460 -10.48 -20.78 20.28
C ALA A 460 -10.19 -19.65 19.30
N TYR A 461 -11.18 -19.34 18.46
CA TYR A 461 -11.07 -18.29 17.45
C TYR A 461 -11.82 -17.04 17.89
N TYR A 462 -11.26 -15.87 17.65
CA TYR A 462 -11.78 -14.60 18.11
C TYR A 462 -12.03 -13.66 16.93
N MET A 463 -13.10 -12.87 17.05
CA MET A 463 -13.38 -11.76 16.14
C MET A 463 -13.49 -10.46 16.95
N LEU A 464 -12.69 -9.48 16.59
CA LEU A 464 -12.70 -8.14 17.17
C LEU A 464 -13.26 -7.15 16.13
N ASP A 465 -14.15 -6.27 16.57
CA ASP A 465 -14.63 -5.18 15.72
C ASP A 465 -13.62 -4.03 15.62
N ASN A 466 -14.01 -2.95 14.94
CA ASN A 466 -13.18 -1.75 14.78
C ASN A 466 -12.84 -1.03 16.10
N THR A 467 -13.49 -1.37 17.20
CA THR A 467 -13.17 -0.84 18.53
C THR A 467 -12.19 -1.71 19.31
N TYR A 468 -11.69 -2.78 18.68
CA TYR A 468 -10.87 -3.83 19.30
C TYR A 468 -11.60 -4.60 20.40
N THR A 469 -12.94 -4.57 20.39
CA THR A 469 -13.78 -5.30 21.34
C THR A 469 -14.09 -6.68 20.78
N ILE A 470 -14.02 -7.71 21.63
CA ILE A 470 -14.40 -9.07 21.24
C ILE A 470 -15.90 -9.11 20.97
N THR A 471 -16.27 -9.46 19.73
CA THR A 471 -17.67 -9.63 19.31
C THR A 471 -18.06 -11.10 19.22
N HIS A 472 -17.13 -11.96 18.83
CA HIS A 472 -17.37 -13.39 18.71
C HIS A 472 -16.19 -14.16 19.31
N LYS A 473 -16.54 -15.25 20.01
CA LYS A 473 -15.62 -16.31 20.40
C LYS A 473 -16.18 -17.61 19.83
N ILE A 474 -15.43 -18.20 18.92
CA ILE A 474 -15.84 -19.36 18.14
C ILE A 474 -15.03 -20.56 18.60
N THR A 475 -15.72 -21.68 18.80
CA THR A 475 -15.12 -22.99 19.08
C THR A 475 -15.64 -24.01 18.08
N PRO A 476 -14.82 -25.00 17.69
CA PRO A 476 -15.31 -26.15 16.94
C PRO A 476 -16.49 -26.84 17.62
N ALA A 477 -17.25 -27.58 16.83
CA ALA A 477 -18.34 -28.40 17.33
C ALA A 477 -17.83 -29.57 18.20
N ASN A 478 -18.75 -30.27 18.85
CA ASN A 478 -18.45 -31.45 19.68
C ASN A 478 -17.50 -31.18 20.87
N ASN A 479 -17.46 -29.94 21.36
CA ASN A 479 -16.59 -29.50 22.46
C ASN A 479 -15.10 -29.78 22.22
N GLN A 480 -14.66 -29.79 20.95
CA GLN A 480 -13.25 -29.92 20.64
C GLN A 480 -12.55 -28.56 20.68
N PRO A 481 -11.27 -28.51 21.10
CA PRO A 481 -10.48 -27.30 20.98
C PRO A 481 -10.16 -27.01 19.51
N GLY A 482 -10.13 -25.72 19.14
CA GLY A 482 -9.71 -25.28 17.82
C GLY A 482 -8.20 -25.42 17.68
N ASP A 483 -7.78 -25.90 16.51
CA ASP A 483 -6.37 -26.00 16.15
C ASP A 483 -5.85 -24.69 15.53
N VAL A 484 -4.53 -24.47 15.60
CA VAL A 484 -3.89 -23.20 15.25
C VAL A 484 -3.92 -22.85 13.76
N HIS A 485 -4.14 -23.82 12.89
CA HIS A 485 -3.69 -23.74 11.50
C HIS A 485 -4.61 -22.93 10.57
N GLU A 486 -5.93 -22.96 10.77
CA GLU A 486 -6.86 -22.22 9.90
C GLU A 486 -8.08 -21.67 10.65
N PHE A 487 -8.37 -20.39 10.40
CA PHE A 487 -9.65 -19.76 10.70
C PHE A 487 -10.11 -18.95 9.50
N GLN A 488 -10.91 -19.56 8.62
CA GLN A 488 -11.37 -18.92 7.37
C GLN A 488 -12.87 -18.65 7.43
N LEU A 489 -13.27 -17.38 7.36
CA LEU A 489 -14.66 -17.00 7.15
C LEU A 489 -15.05 -17.19 5.68
N THR A 490 -16.31 -17.55 5.46
CA THR A 490 -16.91 -17.68 4.13
C THR A 490 -17.92 -16.56 3.88
N GLU A 491 -18.20 -16.27 2.61
CA GLU A 491 -19.19 -15.27 2.22
C GLU A 491 -20.61 -15.59 2.71
N THR A 492 -20.90 -16.88 2.94
CA THR A 492 -22.19 -17.35 3.45
C THR A 492 -22.36 -17.18 4.96
N GLY A 493 -21.36 -16.64 5.66
CA GLY A 493 -21.39 -16.41 7.11
C GLY A 493 -21.07 -17.65 7.94
N THR A 494 -20.34 -18.60 7.36
CA THR A 494 -19.79 -19.78 8.04
C THR A 494 -18.29 -19.60 8.29
N ALA A 495 -17.71 -20.49 9.10
CA ALA A 495 -16.27 -20.52 9.36
C ALA A 495 -15.71 -21.94 9.16
N LEU A 496 -14.55 -22.04 8.50
CA LEU A 496 -13.75 -23.24 8.37
C LEU A 496 -12.68 -23.26 9.46
N LEU A 497 -12.66 -24.34 10.24
CA LEU A 497 -11.79 -24.52 11.40
C LEU A 497 -11.06 -25.85 11.28
N THR A 498 -9.75 -25.86 11.56
CA THR A 498 -9.01 -27.13 11.72
C THR A 498 -9.15 -27.65 13.15
N ILE A 499 -9.14 -28.98 13.30
CA ILE A 499 -9.13 -29.67 14.59
C ILE A 499 -8.32 -30.96 14.50
N TYR A 500 -7.95 -31.48 15.67
CA TYR A 500 -7.32 -32.78 15.80
C TYR A 500 -8.09 -33.67 16.78
N GLU A 501 -8.27 -34.94 16.39
CA GLU A 501 -8.75 -35.99 17.28
C GLU A 501 -7.67 -37.05 17.47
N ILE A 502 -7.36 -37.37 18.73
CA ILE A 502 -6.45 -38.48 19.03
C ILE A 502 -7.24 -39.78 19.06
N ARG A 503 -6.86 -40.75 18.22
CA ARG A 503 -7.57 -42.03 18.13
C ARG A 503 -6.65 -43.23 17.94
N PRO A 504 -7.06 -44.43 18.38
CA PRO A 504 -6.35 -45.67 18.09
C PRO A 504 -6.28 -45.94 16.59
N PHE A 505 -5.14 -46.43 16.11
CA PHE A 505 -4.92 -46.76 14.70
C PHE A 505 -3.86 -47.84 14.51
N ASP A 506 -3.97 -48.61 13.42
CA ASP A 506 -2.97 -49.62 13.05
C ASP A 506 -1.82 -48.98 12.27
N LEU A 507 -0.64 -48.94 12.89
CA LEU A 507 0.56 -48.30 12.33
C LEU A 507 1.51 -49.29 11.65
N ARG A 508 1.13 -50.57 11.50
CA ARG A 508 2.02 -51.60 10.91
C ARG A 508 2.48 -51.26 9.49
N SER A 509 1.67 -50.53 8.72
CA SER A 509 2.01 -50.11 7.36
C SER A 509 3.11 -49.04 7.29
N VAL A 510 3.49 -48.44 8.42
CA VAL A 510 4.60 -47.48 8.57
C VAL A 510 5.61 -47.96 9.61
N ASP A 511 5.76 -49.30 9.71
CA ASP A 511 6.69 -49.97 10.63
C ASP A 511 6.43 -49.68 12.13
N GLY A 512 5.20 -49.33 12.47
CA GLY A 512 4.74 -49.06 13.84
C GLY A 512 3.95 -50.22 14.48
N PRO A 513 3.45 -50.02 15.72
CA PRO A 513 2.64 -51.03 16.42
C PRO A 513 1.23 -51.19 15.82
N GLN A 514 0.62 -52.37 16.03
CA GLN A 514 -0.76 -52.63 15.63
C GLN A 514 -1.78 -51.78 16.41
N ASP A 515 -1.52 -51.55 17.70
CA ASP A 515 -2.42 -50.81 18.59
C ASP A 515 -1.83 -49.42 18.90
N GLY A 516 -1.49 -48.66 17.85
CA GLY A 516 -0.89 -47.33 17.97
C GLY A 516 -1.91 -46.21 18.11
N TRP A 517 -1.43 -44.97 18.11
CA TRP A 517 -2.25 -43.75 18.17
C TRP A 517 -1.85 -42.76 17.09
N ILE A 518 -2.84 -42.07 16.51
CA ILE A 518 -2.63 -40.97 15.56
C ILE A 518 -3.24 -39.67 16.07
N TYR A 519 -2.62 -38.56 15.67
CA TYR A 519 -3.30 -37.28 15.57
C TYR A 519 -4.03 -37.26 14.21
N ASP A 520 -5.33 -37.55 14.24
CA ASP A 520 -6.16 -37.51 13.03
C ASP A 520 -6.56 -36.06 12.76
N GLY A 521 -6.22 -35.56 11.58
CA GLY A 521 -6.51 -34.19 11.17
C GLY A 521 -7.90 -34.09 10.57
N LEU A 522 -8.68 -33.09 11.01
CA LEU A 522 -10.00 -32.80 10.47
C LEU A 522 -10.15 -31.32 10.20
N PHE A 523 -11.15 -30.98 9.41
CA PHE A 523 -11.71 -29.64 9.41
C PHE A 523 -13.23 -29.68 9.53
N GLN A 524 -13.78 -28.61 10.10
CA GLN A 524 -15.20 -28.39 10.23
C GLN A 524 -15.60 -27.10 9.52
N GLU A 525 -16.79 -27.10 8.94
CA GLU A 525 -17.52 -25.87 8.63
C GLU A 525 -18.65 -25.69 9.63
N ILE A 526 -18.69 -24.52 10.27
CA ILE A 526 -19.73 -24.18 11.23
C ILE A 526 -20.43 -22.88 10.85
N ASP A 527 -21.70 -22.75 11.21
CA ASP A 527 -22.39 -21.46 11.15
C ASP A 527 -21.89 -20.55 12.29
N VAL A 528 -21.39 -19.36 11.96
CA VAL A 528 -20.77 -18.45 12.94
C VAL A 528 -21.78 -17.93 13.96
N ALA A 529 -23.04 -17.74 13.57
CA ALA A 529 -24.05 -17.15 14.44
C ALA A 529 -24.62 -18.15 15.46
N THR A 530 -24.70 -19.42 15.09
CA THR A 530 -25.35 -20.47 15.88
C THR A 530 -24.37 -21.48 16.48
N GLY A 531 -23.16 -21.57 15.94
CA GLY A 531 -22.18 -22.62 16.28
C GLY A 531 -22.59 -24.00 15.74
N GLN A 532 -23.57 -24.08 14.84
CA GLN A 532 -24.03 -25.34 14.28
C GLN A 532 -22.98 -25.93 13.34
N LEU A 533 -22.64 -27.22 13.52
CA LEU A 533 -21.84 -27.99 12.58
C LEU A 533 -22.62 -28.21 11.27
N LEU A 534 -22.03 -27.80 10.15
CA LEU A 534 -22.60 -27.95 8.82
C LEU A 534 -21.89 -29.04 8.02
N PHE A 535 -20.57 -29.17 8.19
CA PHE A 535 -19.76 -30.14 7.49
C PHE A 535 -18.53 -30.53 8.33
N GLU A 536 -18.09 -31.77 8.23
CA GLU A 536 -16.85 -32.27 8.84
C GLU A 536 -16.19 -33.25 7.86
N TRP A 537 -14.86 -33.14 7.72
CA TRP A 537 -14.06 -34.03 6.90
C TRP A 537 -12.84 -34.51 7.68
N ARG A 538 -12.54 -35.80 7.55
CA ARG A 538 -11.51 -36.49 8.35
C ARG A 538 -10.46 -37.13 7.45
N ALA A 539 -9.19 -36.82 7.69
CA ALA A 539 -8.10 -37.31 6.85
C ALA A 539 -8.03 -38.85 6.78
N SER A 540 -8.22 -39.55 7.91
CA SER A 540 -8.10 -41.02 7.95
C SER A 540 -9.18 -41.79 7.21
N ASP A 541 -10.28 -41.14 6.81
CA ASP A 541 -11.31 -41.75 5.96
C ASP A 541 -10.92 -41.74 4.48
N HIS A 542 -9.91 -40.94 4.09
CA HIS A 542 -9.56 -40.69 2.69
C HIS A 542 -8.07 -40.91 2.34
N TYR A 543 -7.17 -40.86 3.33
CA TYR A 543 -5.73 -41.00 3.13
C TYR A 543 -5.16 -42.19 3.90
N SER A 544 -4.35 -42.99 3.20
CA SER A 544 -3.59 -44.06 3.84
C SER A 544 -2.38 -43.47 4.56
N ILE A 545 -2.09 -44.02 5.73
CA ILE A 545 -0.99 -43.53 6.57
C ILE A 545 0.39 -43.72 5.94
N ASN A 546 0.57 -44.73 5.07
CA ASN A 546 1.84 -44.98 4.39
C ASN A 546 2.15 -43.98 3.25
N GLU A 547 1.22 -43.07 2.94
CA GLU A 547 1.45 -42.04 1.94
C GLU A 547 2.32 -40.89 2.46
N THR A 548 2.45 -40.77 3.79
CA THR A 548 3.22 -39.72 4.43
C THR A 548 4.71 -39.77 4.07
N TYR A 549 5.32 -38.59 4.01
CA TYR A 549 6.77 -38.40 3.93
C TYR A 549 7.39 -38.12 5.30
N PHE A 550 6.57 -37.86 6.33
CA PHE A 550 7.06 -37.60 7.67
C PHE A 550 7.32 -38.92 8.42
N PRO A 551 8.54 -39.21 8.89
CA PRO A 551 8.85 -40.51 9.48
C PRO A 551 8.19 -40.71 10.86
N LEU A 552 7.78 -41.95 11.17
CA LEU A 552 7.20 -42.32 12.47
C LEU A 552 8.10 -41.92 13.65
N SER A 553 9.42 -42.15 13.53
CA SER A 553 10.44 -41.70 14.49
C SER A 553 10.16 -42.05 15.95
N GLY A 554 9.57 -43.23 16.20
CA GLY A 554 9.22 -43.69 17.54
C GLY A 554 7.95 -43.06 18.14
N LYS A 555 7.23 -42.21 17.40
CA LYS A 555 5.89 -41.74 17.76
C LYS A 555 4.83 -42.84 17.53
N GLY A 556 3.61 -42.57 17.95
CA GLY A 556 2.44 -43.45 17.79
C GLY A 556 2.50 -44.71 18.66
N THR A 557 3.27 -44.68 19.75
CA THR A 557 3.47 -45.85 20.62
C THR A 557 2.15 -46.31 21.26
N ALA A 558 1.97 -47.62 21.43
CA ALA A 558 0.76 -48.17 22.05
C ALA A 558 0.57 -47.76 23.52
N ASN A 559 1.65 -47.34 24.18
CA ASN A 559 1.68 -47.08 25.62
C ASN A 559 1.15 -45.69 26.00
N SER A 560 1.08 -44.74 25.07
CA SER A 560 0.61 -43.38 25.37
C SER A 560 0.02 -42.70 24.15
N SER A 561 -1.22 -42.22 24.29
CA SER A 561 -1.88 -41.37 23.29
C SER A 561 -1.25 -39.96 23.19
N ALA A 562 -0.39 -39.57 24.14
CA ALA A 562 0.28 -38.27 24.12
C ALA A 562 1.37 -38.18 23.04
N GLU A 563 1.93 -39.32 22.63
CA GLU A 563 2.94 -39.40 21.58
C GLU A 563 2.33 -39.77 20.22
N ALA A 564 1.03 -39.52 20.03
CA ALA A 564 0.34 -39.92 18.81
C ALA A 564 1.06 -39.43 17.54
N TYR A 565 0.99 -40.23 16.48
CA TYR A 565 1.69 -39.94 15.24
C TYR A 565 0.82 -39.03 14.35
N ASP A 566 1.33 -37.83 14.07
CA ASP A 566 0.76 -36.96 13.05
C ASP A 566 1.33 -37.32 11.68
N TYR A 567 0.48 -37.89 10.84
CA TYR A 567 0.87 -38.40 9.54
C TYR A 567 0.39 -37.51 8.38
N PHE A 568 -0.62 -36.65 8.63
CA PHE A 568 -1.30 -35.86 7.60
C PHE A 568 -1.06 -34.36 7.76
N HIS A 569 -1.21 -33.80 8.95
CA HIS A 569 -0.92 -32.39 9.25
C HIS A 569 -1.62 -31.38 8.33
N ILE A 570 -2.92 -31.13 8.57
CA ILE A 570 -3.68 -30.09 7.86
C ILE A 570 -3.15 -28.73 8.26
N ASN A 571 -2.81 -27.88 7.29
CA ASN A 571 -2.31 -26.54 7.59
C ASN A 571 -3.02 -25.38 6.87
N SER A 572 -4.01 -25.69 6.03
CA SER A 572 -4.94 -24.72 5.49
C SER A 572 -6.18 -25.38 4.89
N VAL A 573 -7.27 -24.63 4.92
CA VAL A 573 -8.53 -24.96 4.24
C VAL A 573 -9.07 -23.71 3.55
N ASP A 574 -9.55 -23.86 2.32
CA ASP A 574 -10.31 -22.83 1.59
C ASP A 574 -11.61 -23.43 1.06
N LYS A 575 -12.56 -22.58 0.68
CA LYS A 575 -13.87 -23.01 0.14
C LYS A 575 -14.34 -22.14 -1.02
N LEU A 576 -14.85 -22.77 -2.07
CA LEU A 576 -15.58 -22.12 -3.15
C LEU A 576 -17.09 -22.09 -2.87
N ASP A 577 -17.79 -21.15 -3.52
CA ASP A 577 -19.24 -20.97 -3.36
C ASP A 577 -20.05 -22.18 -3.87
N ASP A 578 -19.45 -23.02 -4.73
CA ASP A 578 -20.04 -24.27 -5.21
C ASP A 578 -19.98 -25.41 -4.18
N GLY A 579 -19.39 -25.17 -3.01
CA GLY A 579 -19.29 -26.12 -1.91
C GLY A 579 -18.04 -26.99 -1.93
N ARG A 580 -17.11 -26.79 -2.87
CA ARG A 580 -15.81 -27.49 -2.85
C ARG A 580 -14.85 -26.87 -1.84
N TYR A 581 -14.04 -27.72 -1.23
CA TYR A 581 -12.99 -27.33 -0.28
C TYR A 581 -11.61 -27.63 -0.86
N LEU A 582 -10.62 -26.80 -0.53
CA LEU A 582 -9.21 -27.02 -0.83
C LEU A 582 -8.49 -27.28 0.49
N VAL A 583 -7.88 -28.45 0.63
CA VAL A 583 -7.23 -28.89 1.86
C VAL A 583 -5.77 -29.19 1.58
N THR A 584 -4.88 -28.63 2.39
CA THR A 584 -3.45 -28.91 2.29
C THR A 584 -3.01 -29.89 3.36
N SER A 585 -2.10 -30.78 2.98
CA SER A 585 -1.40 -31.66 3.92
C SER A 585 0.10 -31.44 3.82
N ARG A 586 0.68 -30.96 4.92
CA ARG A 586 2.13 -30.72 5.01
C ARG A 586 2.92 -32.01 4.86
N TYR A 587 2.45 -33.11 5.43
CA TYR A 587 3.23 -34.36 5.50
C TYR A 587 2.97 -35.31 4.33
N MET A 588 1.92 -35.07 3.55
CA MET A 588 1.70 -35.78 2.27
C MET A 588 2.31 -35.06 1.08
N HIS A 589 2.72 -33.80 1.24
CA HIS A 589 3.11 -32.91 0.15
C HIS A 589 1.98 -32.71 -0.88
N THR A 590 0.73 -32.59 -0.41
CA THR A 590 -0.44 -32.50 -1.30
C THR A 590 -1.31 -31.27 -1.07
N VAL A 591 -1.90 -30.79 -2.16
CA VAL A 591 -3.11 -29.96 -2.17
C VAL A 591 -4.26 -30.80 -2.70
N THR A 592 -5.38 -30.84 -1.98
CA THR A 592 -6.50 -31.77 -2.24
C THR A 592 -7.79 -30.99 -2.40
N CYS A 593 -8.52 -31.21 -3.49
CA CYS A 593 -9.89 -30.70 -3.62
C CYS A 593 -10.90 -31.75 -3.16
N VAL A 594 -11.80 -31.33 -2.27
CA VAL A 594 -12.84 -32.14 -1.66
C VAL A 594 -14.20 -31.60 -2.08
N GLY A 595 -15.09 -32.48 -2.52
CA GLY A 595 -16.47 -32.14 -2.88
C GLY A 595 -17.33 -31.82 -1.66
N ALA A 596 -18.49 -31.22 -1.89
CA ALA A 596 -19.48 -30.93 -0.83
C ALA A 596 -20.02 -32.20 -0.14
N ASP A 597 -19.84 -33.38 -0.75
CA ASP A 597 -20.17 -34.69 -0.21
C ASP A 597 -19.00 -35.36 0.55
N GLY A 598 -17.87 -34.67 0.68
CA GLY A 598 -16.66 -35.16 1.33
C GLY A 598 -15.77 -36.05 0.46
N GLN A 599 -16.13 -36.32 -0.80
CA GLN A 599 -15.28 -37.12 -1.68
C GLN A 599 -14.08 -36.33 -2.17
N VAL A 600 -12.92 -36.99 -2.28
CA VAL A 600 -11.74 -36.41 -2.89
C VAL A 600 -11.95 -36.35 -4.40
N LEU A 601 -11.94 -35.13 -4.97
CA LEU A 601 -12.15 -34.89 -6.40
C LEU A 601 -10.84 -34.94 -7.16
N TRP A 602 -9.80 -34.30 -6.63
CA TRP A 602 -8.46 -34.34 -7.20
C TRP A 602 -7.37 -34.10 -6.16
N VAL A 603 -6.15 -34.57 -6.46
CA VAL A 603 -4.96 -34.40 -5.63
C VAL A 603 -3.80 -33.90 -6.49
N LEU A 604 -3.21 -32.76 -6.08
CA LEU A 604 -2.02 -32.18 -6.67
C LEU A 604 -0.82 -32.43 -5.74
N GLY A 605 0.28 -32.92 -6.30
CA GLY A 605 1.52 -33.21 -5.58
C GLY A 605 1.54 -34.53 -4.82
N GLY A 606 2.64 -34.80 -4.13
CA GLY A 606 2.84 -35.99 -3.29
C GLY A 606 2.80 -37.33 -4.04
N LYS A 607 2.67 -38.44 -3.29
CA LYS A 607 2.65 -39.80 -3.87
C LYS A 607 1.40 -40.10 -4.71
N ARG A 608 0.35 -39.29 -4.54
CA ARG A 608 -0.98 -39.48 -5.16
C ARG A 608 -1.30 -38.39 -6.20
N ASN A 609 -0.30 -37.71 -6.72
CA ASN A 609 -0.50 -36.66 -7.72
C ASN A 609 -1.29 -37.19 -8.93
N MET A 610 -2.34 -36.45 -9.32
CA MET A 610 -3.21 -36.81 -10.45
C MET A 610 -2.94 -36.00 -11.71
N PHE A 611 -2.06 -34.99 -11.66
CA PHE A 611 -1.84 -34.04 -12.74
C PHE A 611 -0.51 -34.28 -13.48
N SER A 612 -0.51 -34.18 -14.80
CA SER A 612 0.71 -34.04 -15.59
C SER A 612 1.28 -32.63 -15.43
N ASP A 613 2.51 -32.53 -14.97
CA ASP A 613 3.19 -31.25 -14.76
C ASP A 613 3.72 -30.69 -16.09
N LEU A 614 3.33 -29.47 -16.44
CA LEU A 614 3.75 -28.75 -17.65
C LEU A 614 4.89 -27.75 -17.39
N SER A 615 5.42 -27.71 -16.17
CA SER A 615 6.47 -26.81 -15.70
C SER A 615 7.70 -27.56 -15.21
N GLY A 616 7.96 -28.75 -15.77
CA GLY A 616 9.16 -29.55 -15.47
C GLY A 616 9.23 -30.05 -14.02
N GLY A 617 8.08 -30.23 -13.36
CA GLY A 617 7.98 -30.68 -11.97
C GLY A 617 7.76 -29.54 -10.96
N ALA A 618 7.82 -28.27 -11.39
CA ALA A 618 7.65 -27.14 -10.49
C ALA A 618 6.22 -26.96 -9.96
N ALA A 619 5.19 -27.45 -10.67
CA ALA A 619 3.79 -27.32 -10.28
C ALA A 619 3.34 -28.41 -9.30
N THR A 620 4.01 -29.56 -9.32
CA THR A 620 3.64 -30.76 -8.54
C THR A 620 4.68 -31.16 -7.50
N GLY A 621 5.89 -30.60 -7.58
CA GLY A 621 7.04 -30.94 -6.75
C GLY A 621 7.28 -30.02 -5.55
N PHE A 622 6.27 -29.24 -5.11
CA PHE A 622 6.36 -28.49 -3.85
C PHE A 622 6.45 -29.43 -2.64
N LEU A 623 7.12 -29.00 -1.58
CA LEU A 623 7.43 -29.83 -0.41
C LEU A 623 7.11 -29.08 0.88
N TRP A 624 6.53 -29.78 1.85
CA TRP A 624 6.21 -29.25 3.18
C TRP A 624 5.36 -27.96 3.17
N GLN A 625 4.57 -27.77 2.11
CA GLN A 625 3.87 -26.56 1.72
C GLN A 625 2.80 -26.10 2.72
N HIS A 626 2.48 -24.80 2.70
CA HIS A 626 1.44 -24.16 3.52
C HIS A 626 0.47 -23.37 2.65
N ASN A 627 -0.70 -23.10 3.24
CA ASN A 627 -1.62 -22.05 2.82
C ASN A 627 -1.94 -22.08 1.32
N ALA A 628 -2.53 -23.18 0.85
CA ALA A 628 -3.09 -23.18 -0.49
C ALA A 628 -4.46 -22.50 -0.48
N LYS A 629 -4.66 -21.56 -1.41
CA LYS A 629 -5.92 -20.80 -1.54
C LYS A 629 -6.29 -20.69 -3.02
N TRP A 630 -7.58 -20.66 -3.33
CA TRP A 630 -8.00 -20.29 -4.68
C TRP A 630 -7.80 -18.80 -4.91
N VAL A 631 -7.32 -18.46 -6.09
CA VAL A 631 -7.22 -17.06 -6.55
C VAL A 631 -8.56 -16.66 -7.16
N ARG A 632 -9.35 -15.90 -6.40
CA ARG A 632 -10.65 -15.37 -6.84
C ARG A 632 -10.44 -14.15 -7.75
N GLY A 633 -11.30 -13.96 -8.75
CA GLY A 633 -11.30 -12.76 -9.60
C GLY A 633 -10.28 -12.71 -10.75
N LEU A 634 -9.20 -13.49 -10.71
CA LEU A 634 -8.25 -13.64 -11.84
C LEU A 634 -8.61 -14.82 -12.76
N GLY A 635 -9.34 -15.83 -12.26
CA GLY A 635 -9.74 -17.03 -12.99
C GLY A 635 -11.09 -16.98 -13.72
N SER A 636 -11.69 -15.80 -13.90
CA SER A 636 -12.99 -15.66 -14.59
C SER A 636 -13.00 -14.50 -15.59
N GLN A 637 -11.86 -14.25 -16.24
CA GLN A 637 -11.89 -13.59 -17.54
C GLN A 637 -12.32 -14.64 -18.57
N LYS A 638 -13.63 -14.66 -18.85
CA LYS A 638 -14.20 -15.40 -19.98
C LYS A 638 -13.50 -14.96 -21.28
N GLU A 639 -12.54 -15.75 -21.75
CA GLU A 639 -12.05 -15.69 -23.13
C GLU A 639 -13.18 -16.12 -24.04
N GLU A 640 -13.92 -15.12 -24.46
CA GLU A 640 -15.22 -15.33 -25.05
C GLU A 640 -15.08 -15.60 -26.57
N GLU A 641 -14.16 -16.44 -27.04
CA GLU A 641 -14.18 -16.92 -28.44
C GLU A 641 -13.54 -18.31 -28.73
N GLU A 642 -13.25 -19.11 -27.71
CA GLU A 642 -13.18 -20.57 -27.86
C GLU A 642 -14.34 -21.19 -27.05
N GLU A 643 -14.87 -22.35 -27.46
CA GLU A 643 -15.93 -23.04 -26.71
C GLU A 643 -15.48 -23.24 -25.25
N GLU A 644 -15.93 -22.35 -24.36
CA GLU A 644 -15.75 -22.48 -22.92
C GLU A 644 -16.33 -23.83 -22.50
N VAL A 645 -15.48 -24.80 -22.23
CA VAL A 645 -15.81 -25.83 -21.25
C VAL A 645 -15.69 -25.13 -19.89
N GLU A 646 -16.75 -24.40 -19.52
CA GLU A 646 -16.90 -23.77 -18.20
C GLU A 646 -16.48 -24.76 -17.10
N GLY A 647 -15.50 -24.38 -16.27
CA GLY A 647 -15.20 -25.08 -15.01
C GLY A 647 -14.01 -26.05 -14.97
N GLN A 648 -13.07 -26.00 -15.92
CA GLN A 648 -11.92 -26.93 -15.91
C GLN A 648 -10.59 -26.33 -15.46
N ARG A 649 -10.36 -25.01 -15.60
CA ARG A 649 -9.10 -24.36 -15.19
C ARG A 649 -9.29 -23.50 -13.96
N GLU A 650 -8.47 -23.72 -12.95
CA GLU A 650 -8.48 -22.98 -11.69
C GLU A 650 -7.05 -22.53 -11.36
N VAL A 651 -6.92 -21.39 -10.69
CA VAL A 651 -5.63 -20.90 -10.22
C VAL A 651 -5.62 -20.95 -8.69
N ILE A 652 -4.57 -21.54 -8.14
CA ILE A 652 -4.32 -21.61 -6.70
C ILE A 652 -2.97 -20.97 -6.38
N THR A 653 -2.86 -20.36 -5.21
CA THR A 653 -1.56 -20.06 -4.61
C THR A 653 -1.13 -21.19 -3.70
N VAL A 654 0.18 -21.40 -3.55
CA VAL A 654 0.78 -22.35 -2.62
C VAL A 654 2.07 -21.74 -2.06
N PHE A 655 2.27 -21.78 -0.74
CA PHE A 655 3.57 -21.44 -0.15
C PHE A 655 4.43 -22.71 -0.05
N ASP A 656 5.45 -22.83 -0.88
CA ASP A 656 6.38 -23.96 -0.92
C ASP A 656 7.56 -23.71 0.04
N ASN A 657 7.52 -24.36 1.20
CA ASN A 657 8.56 -24.22 2.21
C ASN A 657 9.88 -24.84 1.73
N GLY A 658 9.82 -25.95 0.99
CA GLY A 658 11.01 -26.67 0.54
C GLY A 658 11.86 -27.30 1.65
N ALA A 659 11.39 -27.26 2.90
CA ALA A 659 12.13 -27.73 4.07
C ALA A 659 11.20 -28.09 5.24
N ASN A 660 11.72 -28.90 6.15
CA ASN A 660 11.22 -29.08 7.51
C ASN A 660 12.33 -28.76 8.53
N ASP A 661 12.02 -28.77 9.82
CA ASP A 661 12.98 -28.36 10.86
C ASP A 661 14.28 -29.20 10.90
N HIS A 662 14.30 -30.38 10.29
CA HIS A 662 15.44 -31.30 10.28
C HIS A 662 16.05 -31.52 8.90
N VAL A 663 15.31 -31.25 7.83
CA VAL A 663 15.72 -31.52 6.44
C VAL A 663 15.43 -30.32 5.57
N ARG A 664 16.41 -29.92 4.76
CA ARG A 664 16.25 -28.90 3.72
C ARG A 664 16.34 -29.57 2.35
N ASP A 665 15.19 -29.75 1.70
CA ASP A 665 15.06 -30.47 0.43
C ASP A 665 15.18 -29.53 -0.79
N ALA A 666 14.87 -28.24 -0.63
CA ALA A 666 15.09 -27.19 -1.60
C ALA A 666 16.08 -26.13 -1.08
N ASP A 667 16.70 -25.38 -1.99
CA ASP A 667 17.68 -24.36 -1.65
C ASP A 667 17.07 -23.16 -0.91
N HIS A 668 15.86 -22.74 -1.29
CA HIS A 668 15.11 -21.63 -0.68
C HIS A 668 13.60 -21.89 -0.69
N SER A 669 12.85 -21.11 0.10
CA SER A 669 11.37 -21.14 0.09
C SER A 669 10.81 -20.19 -0.97
N ARG A 670 9.61 -20.47 -1.46
CA ARG A 670 8.99 -19.68 -2.52
C ARG A 670 7.46 -19.67 -2.43
N GLY A 671 6.83 -18.58 -2.87
CA GLY A 671 5.43 -18.58 -3.23
C GLY A 671 5.24 -19.10 -4.65
N LEU A 672 4.16 -19.83 -4.89
CA LEU A 672 3.79 -20.35 -6.20
C LEU A 672 2.36 -19.91 -6.54
N MET A 673 2.14 -19.57 -7.81
CA MET A 673 0.82 -19.47 -8.42
C MET A 673 0.72 -20.56 -9.49
N ILE A 674 -0.25 -21.46 -9.31
CA ILE A 674 -0.36 -22.70 -10.08
C ILE A 674 -1.75 -22.74 -10.73
N GLU A 675 -1.76 -22.93 -12.04
CA GLU A 675 -2.96 -23.27 -12.80
C GLU A 675 -3.14 -24.79 -12.80
N VAL A 676 -4.33 -25.25 -12.43
CA VAL A 676 -4.76 -26.65 -12.53
C VAL A 676 -5.86 -26.75 -13.57
N ASP A 677 -5.65 -27.59 -14.58
CA ASP A 677 -6.65 -27.95 -15.60
C ASP A 677 -7.16 -29.36 -15.27
N VAL A 678 -8.30 -29.42 -14.58
CA VAL A 678 -8.94 -30.67 -14.14
C VAL A 678 -9.54 -31.44 -15.34
N GLY A 679 -9.84 -30.74 -16.44
CA GLY A 679 -10.33 -31.37 -17.67
C GLY A 679 -9.28 -32.21 -18.38
N ASN A 680 -8.08 -31.64 -18.48
CA ASN A 680 -6.94 -32.27 -19.13
C ASN A 680 -6.01 -33.01 -18.16
N TRP A 681 -6.27 -32.91 -16.85
CA TRP A 681 -5.40 -33.40 -15.78
C TRP A 681 -3.97 -32.87 -15.93
N THR A 682 -3.82 -31.57 -16.14
CA THR A 682 -2.51 -30.90 -16.24
C THR A 682 -2.36 -29.79 -15.21
N ALA A 683 -1.14 -29.55 -14.73
CA ALA A 683 -0.82 -28.45 -13.83
C ALA A 683 0.38 -27.65 -14.36
N ARG A 684 0.35 -26.33 -14.23
CA ARG A 684 1.40 -25.43 -14.69
C ARG A 684 1.63 -24.29 -13.70
N VAL A 685 2.88 -24.01 -13.39
CA VAL A 685 3.24 -22.78 -12.65
C VAL A 685 3.03 -21.59 -13.57
N GLN A 686 2.15 -20.67 -13.17
CA GLN A 686 2.02 -19.36 -13.81
C GLN A 686 3.10 -18.41 -13.31
N GLN A 687 3.39 -18.46 -12.00
CA GLN A 687 4.40 -17.59 -11.43
C GLN A 687 5.08 -18.14 -10.16
N VAL A 688 6.35 -17.76 -9.98
CA VAL A 688 7.17 -18.05 -8.80
C VAL A 688 7.59 -16.76 -8.09
N TYR A 689 7.49 -16.74 -6.76
CA TYR A 689 7.89 -15.63 -5.90
C TYR A 689 8.98 -16.12 -4.93
N PRO A 690 10.27 -16.05 -5.29
CA PRO A 690 11.36 -16.62 -4.49
C PRO A 690 11.68 -15.77 -3.26
N ALA A 691 12.10 -16.39 -2.15
CA ALA A 691 12.58 -15.67 -0.97
C ALA A 691 13.75 -14.73 -1.31
N PRO A 692 13.63 -13.40 -1.08
CA PRO A 692 14.73 -12.47 -1.38
C PRO A 692 16.00 -12.85 -0.62
N GLY A 693 17.13 -12.97 -1.32
CA GLY A 693 18.39 -13.44 -0.74
C GLY A 693 18.48 -14.96 -0.53
N GLY A 694 17.51 -15.74 -1.02
CA GLY A 694 17.59 -17.19 -1.09
C GLY A 694 17.55 -17.91 0.27
N PHE A 695 16.85 -17.34 1.26
CA PHE A 695 16.70 -17.99 2.57
C PHE A 695 15.57 -19.04 2.57
N SER A 696 15.58 -19.92 3.58
CA SER A 696 14.56 -20.95 3.76
C SER A 696 13.71 -20.69 5.00
N ALA A 697 12.39 -20.73 4.83
CA ALA A 697 11.38 -20.72 5.87
C ALA A 697 10.89 -22.16 6.11
N HIS A 698 11.49 -22.85 7.09
CA HIS A 698 11.26 -24.29 7.31
C HIS A 698 9.81 -24.64 7.69
N SER A 699 9.00 -23.68 8.13
CA SER A 699 7.58 -23.91 8.43
C SER A 699 6.75 -22.66 8.33
N GLN A 700 5.42 -22.85 8.22
CA GLN A 700 4.42 -21.79 8.25
C GLN A 700 4.55 -20.91 6.98
N GLY A 701 3.93 -19.73 6.98
CA GLY A 701 3.95 -18.80 5.84
C GLY A 701 2.69 -18.87 4.97
N ASN A 702 2.57 -17.89 4.07
CA ASN A 702 1.41 -17.72 3.20
C ASN A 702 1.73 -16.91 1.95
N VAL A 703 0.87 -17.04 0.95
CA VAL A 703 0.87 -16.23 -0.27
C VAL A 703 -0.51 -15.58 -0.40
N GLN A 704 -0.56 -14.27 -0.44
CA GLN A 704 -1.78 -13.47 -0.58
C GLN A 704 -1.68 -12.64 -1.86
N VAL A 705 -2.63 -12.79 -2.77
CA VAL A 705 -2.82 -11.85 -3.88
C VAL A 705 -3.58 -10.64 -3.35
N LEU A 706 -3.11 -9.42 -3.63
CA LEU A 706 -3.74 -8.18 -3.20
C LEU A 706 -4.73 -7.70 -4.26
N ASP A 707 -6.00 -7.54 -3.87
CA ASP A 707 -7.11 -7.31 -4.81
C ASP A 707 -7.04 -5.97 -5.57
N GLU A 708 -6.37 -4.96 -5.01
CA GLU A 708 -6.33 -3.61 -5.61
C GLU A 708 -5.29 -3.50 -6.73
N SER A 709 -4.08 -4.00 -6.49
CA SER A 709 -2.95 -3.93 -7.43
C SER A 709 -2.71 -5.20 -8.22
N GLY A 710 -3.13 -6.37 -7.72
CA GLY A 710 -2.68 -7.67 -8.21
C GLY A 710 -1.27 -8.06 -7.74
N ASN A 711 -0.62 -7.23 -6.92
CA ASN A 711 0.64 -7.57 -6.26
C ASN A 711 0.48 -8.81 -5.38
N VAL A 712 1.58 -9.48 -5.09
CA VAL A 712 1.59 -10.69 -4.27
C VAL A 712 2.36 -10.43 -2.99
N PHE A 713 1.68 -10.53 -1.86
CA PHE A 713 2.26 -10.43 -0.53
C PHE A 713 2.57 -11.82 0.02
N VAL A 714 3.83 -12.07 0.37
CA VAL A 714 4.32 -13.34 0.88
C VAL A 714 4.82 -13.15 2.32
N GLY A 715 4.21 -13.89 3.25
CA GLY A 715 4.68 -14.01 4.63
C GLY A 715 5.62 -15.21 4.77
N TRP A 716 6.83 -15.00 5.27
CA TRP A 716 7.87 -16.04 5.34
C TRP A 716 7.85 -16.86 6.64
N GLY A 717 6.71 -16.88 7.35
CA GLY A 717 6.45 -17.81 8.46
C GLY A 717 7.54 -17.82 9.54
N LYS A 718 8.20 -18.97 9.68
CA LYS A 718 9.31 -19.16 10.64
C LYS A 718 10.46 -18.17 10.43
N ALA A 719 10.72 -17.75 9.20
CA ALA A 719 11.59 -16.62 8.94
C ALA A 719 10.77 -15.35 9.20
N ALA A 720 11.18 -14.56 10.19
CA ALA A 720 10.49 -13.34 10.62
C ALA A 720 10.60 -12.23 9.56
N ALA A 721 9.97 -12.44 8.41
CA ALA A 721 10.04 -11.60 7.24
C ALA A 721 8.73 -11.63 6.45
N TYR A 722 8.54 -10.61 5.61
CA TYR A 722 7.51 -10.57 4.59
C TYR A 722 8.00 -9.78 3.37
N THR A 723 7.41 -10.06 2.22
CA THR A 723 7.74 -9.40 0.95
C THR A 723 6.49 -9.11 0.15
N GLU A 724 6.41 -7.93 -0.45
CA GLU A 724 5.46 -7.63 -1.51
C GLU A 724 6.18 -7.68 -2.85
N PHE A 725 5.61 -8.45 -3.77
CA PHE A 725 6.06 -8.58 -5.15
C PHE A 725 5.05 -7.92 -6.09
N SER A 726 5.53 -7.47 -7.25
CA SER A 726 4.63 -7.24 -8.38
C SER A 726 3.96 -8.56 -8.80
N ALA A 727 2.87 -8.49 -9.58
CA ALA A 727 2.25 -9.68 -10.14
C ALA A 727 3.27 -10.56 -10.91
N GLN A 728 4.25 -9.92 -11.56
CA GLN A 728 5.34 -10.51 -12.34
C GLN A 728 6.58 -10.89 -11.49
N GLY A 729 6.48 -10.87 -10.16
CA GLY A 729 7.51 -11.42 -9.26
C GLY A 729 8.72 -10.52 -8.99
N GLU A 730 8.64 -9.24 -9.34
CA GLU A 730 9.63 -8.24 -8.94
C GLU A 730 9.48 -7.93 -7.44
N VAL A 731 10.58 -7.88 -6.68
CA VAL A 731 10.54 -7.49 -5.26
C VAL A 731 10.30 -5.99 -5.16
N LEU A 732 9.14 -5.59 -4.64
CA LEU A 732 8.79 -4.18 -4.42
C LEU A 732 9.17 -3.74 -3.00
N CYS A 733 8.69 -4.49 -2.00
CA CYS A 733 9.00 -4.23 -0.60
C CYS A 733 9.47 -5.50 0.09
N HIS A 734 10.58 -5.41 0.83
CA HIS A 734 11.08 -6.53 1.63
C HIS A 734 11.43 -6.04 3.03
N THR A 735 10.89 -6.70 4.04
CA THR A 735 11.12 -6.36 5.45
C THR A 735 11.30 -7.63 6.27
N HIS A 736 12.24 -7.59 7.21
CA HIS A 736 12.35 -8.61 8.24
C HIS A 736 12.48 -8.00 9.63
N TRP A 737 11.91 -8.65 10.62
CA TRP A 737 11.77 -8.17 12.00
C TRP A 737 12.41 -9.15 13.01
N GLY A 738 13.37 -9.92 12.52
CA GLY A 738 14.31 -10.73 13.30
C GLY A 738 15.64 -10.88 12.55
N PRO A 739 16.74 -11.23 13.24
CA PRO A 739 18.06 -11.34 12.63
C PRO A 739 18.09 -12.45 11.57
N SER A 740 18.40 -12.10 10.32
CA SER A 740 18.33 -13.01 9.18
C SER A 740 19.26 -14.23 9.31
N MET A 741 20.42 -14.06 9.94
CA MET A 741 21.35 -15.15 10.25
C MET A 741 20.73 -16.27 11.10
N PHE A 742 19.68 -15.96 11.86
CA PHE A 742 19.03 -16.90 12.79
C PHE A 742 17.61 -17.29 12.39
N PHE A 743 17.16 -16.98 11.17
CA PHE A 743 15.86 -17.47 10.65
C PHE A 743 15.64 -18.98 10.85
N PRO A 744 16.63 -19.88 10.64
CA PRO A 744 16.41 -21.31 10.86
C PRO A 744 16.05 -21.67 12.31
N LEU A 745 16.49 -20.87 13.29
CA LEU A 745 16.23 -21.09 14.71
C LEU A 745 14.82 -20.63 15.12
N GLY A 746 14.20 -19.72 14.36
CA GLY A 746 12.86 -19.20 14.66
C GLY A 746 12.75 -18.54 16.04
N TRP A 747 13.79 -17.79 16.45
CA TRP A 747 13.86 -17.06 17.73
C TRP A 747 12.67 -16.12 17.94
N VAL A 748 12.30 -15.43 16.86
CA VAL A 748 11.06 -14.70 16.69
C VAL A 748 10.46 -15.13 15.35
N LYS A 749 9.13 -15.21 15.28
CA LYS A 749 8.40 -15.68 14.09
C LYS A 749 6.93 -15.28 14.18
N SER A 750 6.28 -15.21 13.01
CA SER A 750 4.83 -15.11 12.89
C SER A 750 4.34 -16.31 12.10
N TYR A 751 3.14 -16.81 12.38
CA TYR A 751 2.62 -17.96 11.64
C TYR A 751 2.35 -17.62 10.17
N ARG A 752 1.69 -16.50 9.94
CA ARG A 752 1.45 -15.91 8.63
C ARG A 752 1.66 -14.39 8.73
N ALA A 753 1.73 -13.73 7.60
CA ALA A 753 1.68 -12.28 7.51
C ALA A 753 0.68 -11.88 6.44
N TYR A 754 -0.22 -10.96 6.75
CA TYR A 754 -1.23 -10.50 5.80
C TYR A 754 -1.14 -9.00 5.62
N LYS A 755 -1.61 -8.52 4.47
CA LYS A 755 -1.70 -7.09 4.17
C LYS A 755 -3.13 -6.72 3.83
N ALA A 756 -3.69 -5.75 4.55
CA ALA A 756 -5.09 -5.34 4.42
C ALA A 756 -5.32 -3.89 4.91
N SER A 757 -6.42 -3.30 4.47
CA SER A 757 -6.94 -2.06 5.03
C SER A 757 -7.64 -2.34 6.36
N TRP A 758 -7.59 -1.39 7.29
CA TRP A 758 -8.29 -1.49 8.57
C TRP A 758 -8.63 -0.09 9.09
N VAL A 759 -9.82 0.07 9.65
CA VAL A 759 -10.21 1.30 10.35
C VAL A 759 -10.34 0.96 11.82
N GLY A 760 -9.43 1.47 12.65
CA GLY A 760 -9.42 1.28 14.09
C GLY A 760 -9.89 2.52 14.84
N ARG A 761 -10.83 2.31 15.76
CA ARG A 761 -11.48 3.32 16.63
C ARG A 761 -11.50 2.79 18.07
N PRO A 762 -10.32 2.69 18.73
CA PRO A 762 -10.21 2.13 20.07
C PRO A 762 -11.12 2.85 21.07
N VAL A 763 -11.63 2.08 22.05
CA VAL A 763 -12.52 2.60 23.10
C VAL A 763 -11.76 3.41 24.16
N ASP A 764 -10.52 3.02 24.43
CA ASP A 764 -9.66 3.69 25.40
C ASP A 764 -9.19 5.03 24.84
N PRO A 765 -9.03 6.07 25.69
CA PRO A 765 -8.51 7.35 25.24
C PRO A 765 -7.04 7.24 24.80
N PRO A 766 -6.49 8.25 24.09
CA PRO A 766 -5.06 8.35 23.85
C PRO A 766 -4.25 8.41 25.15
N ASP A 767 -3.12 7.72 25.17
CA ASP A 767 -2.17 7.70 26.27
C ASP A 767 -1.19 8.88 26.19
N VAL A 768 -0.77 9.38 27.35
CA VAL A 768 0.17 10.49 27.47
C VAL A 768 1.23 10.22 28.52
N ALA A 769 2.48 10.56 28.19
CA ALA A 769 3.60 10.57 29.13
C ALA A 769 4.30 11.93 29.09
N VAL A 770 4.86 12.34 30.24
CA VAL A 770 5.51 13.64 30.40
C VAL A 770 6.92 13.42 30.90
N ASP A 771 7.91 13.87 30.12
CA ASP A 771 9.28 14.00 30.58
C ASP A 771 9.50 15.43 31.09
N GLU A 772 9.47 15.58 32.42
CA GLU A 772 9.66 16.86 33.10
C GLU A 772 11.06 17.45 32.86
N ALA A 773 12.09 16.61 32.68
CA ALA A 773 13.47 17.09 32.56
C ALA A 773 13.71 17.80 31.22
N SER A 774 13.09 17.29 30.16
CA SER A 774 13.15 17.89 28.82
C SER A 774 11.94 18.76 28.48
N ALA A 775 10.93 18.82 29.37
CA ALA A 775 9.63 19.41 29.11
C ALA A 775 8.99 18.87 27.81
N THR A 776 9.09 17.56 27.59
CA THR A 776 8.54 16.90 26.40
C THR A 776 7.32 16.07 26.77
N VAL A 777 6.24 16.24 26.01
CA VAL A 777 5.03 15.43 26.12
C VAL A 777 5.02 14.41 25.00
N PHE A 778 4.81 13.14 25.35
CA PHE A 778 4.66 12.04 24.42
C PHE A 778 3.21 11.60 24.39
N VAL A 779 2.65 11.41 23.20
CA VAL A 779 1.28 10.96 23.01
C VAL A 779 1.20 9.85 21.98
N SER A 780 0.39 8.84 22.26
CA SER A 780 0.08 7.76 21.33
C SER A 780 -1.38 7.31 21.49
N TRP A 781 -1.90 6.61 20.50
CA TRP A 781 -3.25 6.05 20.59
C TRP A 781 -3.29 4.67 19.93
N ASN A 782 -3.13 3.64 20.75
CA ASN A 782 -2.97 2.26 20.31
C ASN A 782 -4.17 1.79 19.47
N GLY A 783 -3.96 1.63 18.16
CA GLY A 783 -4.96 1.17 17.21
C GLY A 783 -5.84 2.25 16.58
N ALA A 784 -5.67 3.54 16.89
CA ALA A 784 -6.42 4.60 16.21
C ALA A 784 -5.79 4.90 14.83
N THR A 785 -6.46 4.50 13.75
CA THR A 785 -5.91 4.59 12.38
C THR A 785 -6.23 5.89 11.67
N GLU A 786 -7.24 6.63 12.12
CA GLU A 786 -7.76 7.83 11.46
C GLU A 786 -7.13 9.15 11.97
N VAL A 787 -6.20 9.08 12.93
CA VAL A 787 -5.59 10.27 13.53
C VAL A 787 -4.58 10.90 12.57
N ALA A 788 -4.86 12.12 12.12
CA ALA A 788 -3.97 12.91 11.28
C ALA A 788 -3.04 13.84 12.10
N GLY A 789 -3.47 14.25 13.30
CA GLY A 789 -2.68 15.11 14.18
C GLY A 789 -3.34 15.38 15.52
N TRP A 790 -2.67 16.21 16.31
CA TRP A 790 -3.01 16.54 17.69
C TRP A 790 -3.19 18.04 17.84
N LEU A 791 -4.30 18.45 18.45
CA LEU A 791 -4.46 19.83 18.94
C LEU A 791 -4.01 19.86 20.40
N LEU A 792 -2.96 20.62 20.68
CA LEU A 792 -2.53 20.91 22.04
C LEU A 792 -3.47 21.96 22.62
N GLN A 793 -4.09 21.64 23.76
CA GLN A 793 -5.06 22.50 24.39
C GLN A 793 -4.75 22.74 25.88
N ARG A 794 -5.13 23.93 26.38
CA ARG A 794 -4.88 24.37 27.77
C ARG A 794 -6.14 24.90 28.45
N VAL A 795 -6.20 24.70 29.76
CA VAL A 795 -7.06 25.43 30.72
C VAL A 795 -6.25 25.88 31.92
N TRP A 796 -6.72 26.90 32.64
CA TRP A 796 -6.02 27.44 33.82
C TRP A 796 -6.57 26.87 35.13
N ASN A 797 -7.77 26.31 35.09
CA ASN A 797 -8.45 25.75 36.26
C ASN A 797 -9.18 24.46 35.85
N ALA A 798 -9.07 23.41 36.68
CA ALA A 798 -9.69 22.12 36.43
C ALA A 798 -11.23 22.17 36.30
N THR A 799 -11.86 23.26 36.76
CA THR A 799 -13.32 23.49 36.62
C THR A 799 -13.73 24.10 35.29
N GLU A 800 -12.79 24.59 34.48
CA GLU A 800 -13.08 25.17 33.16
C GLU A 800 -13.42 24.08 32.14
N THR A 801 -14.50 24.29 31.40
CA THR A 801 -14.94 23.36 30.34
C THR A 801 -14.49 23.79 28.95
N VAL A 802 -13.95 25.01 28.82
CA VAL A 802 -13.54 25.61 27.54
C VAL A 802 -12.03 25.63 27.49
N PHE A 803 -11.47 24.78 26.63
CA PHE A 803 -10.02 24.70 26.44
C PHE A 803 -9.59 25.61 25.29
N GLU A 804 -8.55 26.40 25.52
CA GLU A 804 -7.84 27.16 24.50
C GLU A 804 -6.99 26.21 23.65
N THR A 805 -7.06 26.31 22.32
CA THR A 805 -6.11 25.61 21.44
C THR A 805 -4.85 26.43 21.31
N VAL A 806 -3.72 25.84 21.70
CA VAL A 806 -2.39 26.48 21.72
C VAL A 806 -1.61 26.13 20.46
N ASP A 807 -1.61 24.86 20.05
CA ASP A 807 -0.83 24.40 18.90
C ASP A 807 -1.48 23.21 18.16
N TYR A 808 -0.99 22.92 16.95
CA TYR A 808 -1.31 21.73 16.17
C TYR A 808 -0.03 20.99 15.78
N VAL A 809 0.04 19.69 16.11
CA VAL A 809 1.18 18.83 15.79
C VAL A 809 0.74 17.66 14.91
N PRO A 810 1.28 17.51 13.69
CA PRO A 810 0.91 16.40 12.81
C PRO A 810 1.42 15.06 13.34
N LYS A 811 0.62 14.00 13.21
CA LYS A 811 1.02 12.64 13.56
C LYS A 811 1.79 12.03 12.39
N THR A 812 3.08 11.73 12.60
CA THR A 812 3.96 11.14 11.57
C THR A 812 4.43 9.73 11.91
N ARG A 813 4.25 9.29 13.15
CA ARG A 813 4.66 7.97 13.67
C ARG A 813 3.62 7.48 14.68
N PHE A 814 3.84 6.32 15.31
CA PHE A 814 2.98 5.82 16.39
C PHE A 814 2.85 6.83 17.53
N GLU A 815 4.00 7.16 18.14
CA GLU A 815 4.14 8.15 19.20
C GLU A 815 4.56 9.50 18.63
N THR A 816 3.97 10.57 19.16
CA THR A 816 4.33 11.96 18.82
C THR A 816 4.97 12.60 20.05
N ALA A 817 6.19 13.10 19.90
CA ALA A 817 6.88 13.88 20.90
C ALA A 817 6.66 15.38 20.65
N ILE A 818 6.25 16.12 21.68
CA ILE A 818 5.93 17.54 21.61
C ILE A 818 6.75 18.28 22.66
N ALA A 819 7.68 19.13 22.20
CA ALA A 819 8.45 19.98 23.09
C ALA A 819 7.57 21.13 23.59
N MET A 820 7.45 21.26 24.92
CA MET A 820 6.62 22.29 25.54
C MET A 820 7.44 23.55 25.79
N HIS A 821 6.98 24.68 25.26
CA HIS A 821 7.59 25.99 25.51
C HIS A 821 7.01 26.71 26.72
N GLU A 822 5.80 26.33 27.14
CA GLU A 822 5.11 26.82 28.32
C GLU A 822 4.66 25.63 29.16
N THR A 823 4.90 25.67 30.47
CA THR A 823 4.53 24.58 31.39
C THR A 823 3.34 24.91 32.27
N ASP A 824 2.96 26.19 32.36
CA ASP A 824 1.87 26.63 33.23
C ASP A 824 0.49 26.25 32.67
N GLY A 825 -0.36 25.74 33.56
CA GLY A 825 -1.74 25.36 33.26
C GLY A 825 -1.92 23.85 33.15
N LEU A 826 -3.17 23.44 32.92
CA LEU A 826 -3.55 22.06 32.71
C LEU A 826 -3.76 21.81 31.23
N TRP A 827 -3.19 20.73 30.72
CA TRP A 827 -3.06 20.45 29.30
C TRP A 827 -3.84 19.20 28.91
N ARG A 828 -4.24 19.13 27.63
CA ARG A 828 -4.70 17.89 26.99
C ARG A 828 -4.35 17.91 25.51
N LEU A 829 -4.29 16.74 24.90
CA LEU A 829 -4.22 16.62 23.45
C LEU A 829 -5.54 16.10 22.90
N VAL A 830 -6.03 16.74 21.84
CA VAL A 830 -7.21 16.29 21.09
C VAL A 830 -6.76 15.69 19.77
N ALA A 831 -7.03 14.41 19.55
CA ALA A 831 -6.81 13.74 18.29
C ALA A 831 -7.81 14.26 17.24
N VAL A 832 -7.33 14.58 16.05
CA VAL A 832 -8.16 15.01 14.92
C VAL A 832 -7.87 14.21 13.66
N ASP A 833 -8.88 14.04 12.82
CA ASP A 833 -8.74 13.43 11.50
C ASP A 833 -8.26 14.44 10.43
N PHE A 834 -8.14 14.00 9.18
CA PHE A 834 -7.71 14.83 8.05
C PHE A 834 -8.70 15.95 7.69
N THR A 835 -9.93 15.90 8.18
CA THR A 835 -10.95 16.96 8.02
C THR A 835 -10.94 17.97 9.17
N GLY A 836 -10.23 17.66 10.26
CA GLY A 836 -10.21 18.41 11.50
C GLY A 836 -11.33 18.02 12.47
N GLU A 837 -12.04 16.92 12.21
CA GLU A 837 -13.02 16.36 13.15
C GLU A 837 -12.31 15.78 14.38
N LYS A 838 -12.86 16.04 15.56
CA LYS A 838 -12.32 15.53 16.82
C LYS A 838 -12.68 14.07 16.99
N LEU A 839 -11.68 13.23 17.20
CA LEU A 839 -11.85 11.78 17.36
C LEU A 839 -11.86 11.36 18.84
N GLY A 840 -11.03 12.00 19.66
CA GLY A 840 -10.85 11.69 21.07
C GLY A 840 -9.84 12.64 21.72
N TYR A 841 -9.62 12.51 23.02
CA TYR A 841 -8.66 13.36 23.74
C TYR A 841 -8.05 12.62 24.93
N THR A 842 -6.81 12.96 25.25
CA THR A 842 -6.09 12.42 26.42
C THR A 842 -6.78 12.83 27.72
N GLU A 843 -6.47 12.15 28.81
CA GLU A 843 -6.69 12.75 30.14
C GLU A 843 -5.98 14.11 30.26
N VAL A 844 -6.47 14.94 31.19
CA VAL A 844 -5.85 16.23 31.48
C VAL A 844 -4.60 15.98 32.31
N PHE A 845 -3.47 16.56 31.90
CA PHE A 845 -2.19 16.42 32.59
C PHE A 845 -1.59 17.79 32.95
N ASP A 846 -0.65 17.77 33.89
CA ASP A 846 0.08 18.95 34.35
C ASP A 846 1.57 18.73 34.06
N LEU A 847 2.28 19.80 33.69
CA LEU A 847 3.73 19.83 33.53
C LEU A 847 4.43 20.37 34.80
N ALA A 848 3.65 20.79 35.80
CA ALA A 848 4.08 21.60 36.94
C ALA A 848 3.72 21.02 38.32
N GLN A 849 3.82 19.71 38.59
CA GLN A 849 3.82 19.16 39.98
C GLN A 849 4.61 17.83 40.09
N SER A 850 5.55 17.58 41.03
CA SER A 850 6.07 18.39 42.14
C SER A 850 7.42 17.88 42.70
N VAL A 851 8.34 18.81 42.96
CA VAL A 851 9.34 18.70 44.03
C VAL A 851 8.59 18.73 45.37
N CYS A 852 8.32 17.57 45.94
CA CYS A 852 8.08 17.40 47.37
C CYS A 852 8.68 16.06 47.82
N SER A 853 9.92 16.11 48.31
CA SER A 853 10.41 15.21 49.36
C SER A 853 10.44 16.01 50.67
N PRO A 854 10.24 15.40 51.86
CA PRO A 854 10.27 13.97 52.17
C PRO A 854 8.95 13.37 52.63
#